data_AF-A0A965S9N9-F1
#
_entry.id   AF-A0A965S9N9-F1
#
_cell.length_a   1.000
_cell.length_b   1.000
_cell.length_c   1.000
_cell.angle_alpha   90.00
_cell.angle_beta   90.00
_cell.angle_gamma   90.00
#
_symmetry.space_group_name_H-M   'P 1'
#
loop_
_entity.id
_entity.type
_entity.pdbx_description
1 polymer ?
#
loop_
_entity_poly.entity_id
_entity_poly.type
_entity_poly.pdbx_seq_one_letter_code
_entity_poly.pdbx_strand_id
1 'polypeptide(L)'
;MRTTRSAVTARPLTKSRFKLALACPTQLYYSAHREYVDRNADNDFLKALADGGYQVGEMAKFLFHPDPAGAGITVESLDNAEAWTETRSRLSPAFAPGATEPVVIAEAALASGDLLVRVDILRVDPASKVLEVIEVKSKSVGQEEIAREFRNSSGFDPDWAPYLYDIAFQHLVAERVLEDLSLKTWKVLPKLVLIDRDAIVRADGLHQKFGVSGIWDEARKRHRIKVSTPAGLTADQLDLGLLRVVEVGAIVAELERQPVSSPNAPLEHCASLADFVAWASGLQRSGERFFYSVSKACKKCPYRAHPGEDGNSGVHECFKEAVRLGVLSSAQNVGDRSTALSIDLWGGRAGSQSIADRVLSIGRAALTDIVDEDIRPKTFNRTEVGLHAFERRVAQIRLAKPGSAPFELNEDALSEIDEWQWPLHMIDFETTAPAIPFFAGMRPYQTVAFQFSHHVMERDSGGGISIRHANQWISTQAGCDPSIEFVRELKRALMPEGVLEGTVFRYHNHENTVLRSLRHRIVETDVADADELVDFIDLITHSTGKGGEGHVGEKDMVDLHSLVRRGYVSAKAGGSISLKYILPAILHDVPEVAARYSVPGIYGRGLKIPSCNDWGPSGHVWLTPEAGGDPYRTLPPVFGPEYGPLDELLFRLATDDEDEGGSAITQGGVAMTAYNYTQFAQLSDFERERIQAALLRYCELDTLAMVVLVEGLLALRARGGEH
;
A
#
# COMPACT_ATOMS: atom_id res chain seq x y z
N MET A 1 -6.03 28.87 44.01
CA MET A 1 -6.05 27.60 43.28
C MET A 1 -4.62 27.28 42.85
N ARG A 2 -4.01 26.23 43.42
CA ARG A 2 -2.66 25.79 43.04
C ARG A 2 -2.74 25.24 41.62
N THR A 3 -2.03 25.90 40.70
CA THR A 3 -1.76 25.44 39.35
C THR A 3 -0.91 24.16 39.41
N THR A 4 -1.54 22.99 39.43
CA THR A 4 -0.87 21.76 39.01
C THR A 4 -0.61 21.90 37.51
N ARG A 5 0.64 22.24 37.16
CA ARG A 5 1.15 22.01 35.80
C ARG A 5 1.06 20.50 35.59
N SER A 6 0.04 20.02 34.88
CA SER A 6 0.14 18.74 34.18
C SER A 6 1.17 18.97 33.08
N ALA A 7 2.43 18.76 33.43
CA ALA A 7 3.54 18.89 32.50
C ALA A 7 3.52 17.67 31.60
N VAL A 8 3.50 17.87 30.28
CA VAL A 8 3.73 16.80 29.32
C VAL A 8 5.07 16.15 29.66
N THR A 9 5.10 14.84 29.90
CA THR A 9 6.34 14.15 30.27
C THR A 9 7.32 14.09 29.10
N ALA A 10 8.61 13.85 29.35
CA ALA A 10 9.64 13.93 28.32
C ALA A 10 9.48 12.91 27.17
N ARG A 11 8.75 11.80 27.42
CA ARG A 11 8.50 10.72 26.46
C ARG A 11 7.07 10.20 26.60
N PRO A 12 6.05 10.95 26.16
CA PRO A 12 4.68 10.49 26.27
C PRO A 12 4.42 9.33 25.29
N LEU A 13 3.53 8.43 25.69
CA LEU A 13 2.91 7.47 24.77
C LEU A 13 1.94 8.25 23.89
N THR A 14 2.38 8.53 22.66
CA THR A 14 1.60 9.22 21.64
C THR A 14 0.73 8.23 20.86
N LYS A 15 -0.25 8.74 20.10
CA LYS A 15 -1.04 7.96 19.13
C LYS A 15 -0.17 7.08 18.21
N SER A 16 0.88 7.65 17.63
CA SER A 16 1.82 6.91 16.78
C SER A 16 2.56 5.80 17.53
N ARG A 17 3.01 6.07 18.77
CA ARG A 17 3.71 5.08 19.60
C ARG A 17 2.77 3.99 20.12
N PHE A 18 1.53 4.32 20.45
CA PHE A 18 0.51 3.34 20.79
C PHE A 18 0.27 2.37 19.63
N LYS A 19 0.20 2.87 18.38
CA LYS A 19 0.10 2.01 17.18
C LYS A 19 1.31 1.09 17.00
N LEU A 20 2.52 1.59 17.24
CA LEU A 20 3.73 0.75 17.24
C LEU A 20 3.63 -0.35 18.29
N ALA A 21 3.22 -0.01 19.52
CA ALA A 21 3.05 -0.97 20.60
C ALA A 21 2.01 -2.03 20.26
N LEU A 22 0.87 -1.63 19.67
CA LEU A 22 -0.21 -2.53 19.23
C LEU A 22 0.24 -3.47 18.10
N ALA A 23 1.12 -3.01 17.22
CA ALA A 23 1.71 -3.84 16.18
C ALA A 23 2.72 -4.84 16.76
N CYS A 24 3.62 -4.37 17.63
CA CYS A 24 4.54 -5.17 18.42
C CYS A 24 5.22 -4.28 19.49
N PRO A 25 5.15 -4.61 20.79
CA PRO A 25 5.71 -3.78 21.86
C PRO A 25 7.22 -3.50 21.72
N THR A 26 7.98 -4.41 21.10
CA THR A 26 9.41 -4.22 20.82
C THR A 26 9.67 -3.03 19.89
N GLN A 27 8.73 -2.66 19.02
CA GLN A 27 8.89 -1.54 18.09
C GLN A 27 8.99 -0.18 18.80
N LEU A 28 8.45 -0.04 20.02
CA LEU A 28 8.65 1.16 20.83
C LEU A 28 10.15 1.44 21.05
N TYR A 29 10.92 0.38 21.34
CA TYR A 29 12.36 0.47 21.50
C TYR A 29 13.04 0.84 20.20
N TYR A 30 12.78 0.11 19.10
CA TYR A 30 13.44 0.37 17.82
C TYR A 30 13.15 1.77 17.27
N SER A 31 11.92 2.25 17.40
CA SER A 31 11.55 3.62 16.97
C SER A 31 12.32 4.74 17.69
N ALA A 32 12.88 4.46 18.87
CA ALA A 32 13.65 5.40 19.66
C ALA A 32 15.17 5.32 19.39
N HIS A 33 15.63 4.33 18.61
CA HIS A 33 17.04 3.98 18.42
C HIS A 33 17.41 4.05 16.94
N ARG A 34 18.12 5.11 16.55
CA ARG A 34 18.44 5.44 15.15
C ARG A 34 19.36 4.44 14.47
N GLU A 35 20.05 3.61 15.24
CA GLU A 35 20.88 2.53 14.72
C GLU A 35 20.06 1.42 14.07
N TYR A 36 18.75 1.32 14.32
CA TYR A 36 17.88 0.35 13.65
C TYR A 36 17.35 0.90 12.33
N VAL A 37 17.51 0.12 11.26
CA VAL A 37 16.96 0.46 9.95
C VAL A 37 15.44 0.34 10.01
N ASP A 38 14.74 1.44 9.79
CA ASP A 38 13.28 1.50 9.69
C ASP A 38 12.89 1.72 8.23
N ARG A 39 12.38 0.66 7.60
CA ARG A 39 11.98 0.71 6.18
C ARG A 39 10.81 1.68 5.93
N ASN A 40 10.11 2.13 6.98
CA ASN A 40 9.01 3.09 6.86
C ASN A 40 9.41 4.55 7.11
N ALA A 41 10.63 4.84 7.58
CA ALA A 41 11.00 6.16 8.11
C ALA A 41 10.80 7.33 7.12
N ASP A 42 10.94 7.07 5.82
CA ASP A 42 10.88 8.10 4.79
C ASP A 42 9.60 8.04 3.94
N ASN A 43 8.68 7.11 4.24
CA ASN A 43 7.46 6.91 3.45
C ASN A 43 6.27 7.77 3.96
N ASP A 44 6.36 8.39 5.14
CA ASP A 44 5.23 9.09 5.77
C ASP A 44 4.69 10.28 4.96
N PHE A 45 5.57 11.13 4.42
CA PHE A 45 5.16 12.27 3.57
C PHE A 45 4.46 11.79 2.30
N LEU A 46 4.80 10.59 1.84
CA LEU A 46 4.58 10.12 0.50
C LEU A 46 3.35 9.21 0.41
N LYS A 47 3.26 8.28 1.35
CA LYS A 47 2.02 7.58 1.69
C LYS A 47 0.87 8.56 1.93
N ALA A 48 1.17 9.68 2.60
CA ALA A 48 0.15 10.65 2.91
C ALA A 48 -0.23 11.55 1.70
N LEU A 49 0.61 11.65 0.66
CA LEU A 49 0.24 12.19 -0.65
C LEU A 49 -0.62 11.19 -1.45
N ALA A 50 -0.29 9.90 -1.40
CA ALA A 50 -0.99 8.81 -2.09
C ALA A 50 -2.42 8.58 -1.55
N ASP A 51 -2.60 8.59 -0.23
CA ASP A 51 -3.86 8.23 0.43
C ASP A 51 -4.94 9.33 0.37
N GLY A 52 -4.61 10.54 -0.09
CA GLY A 52 -5.50 11.71 -0.12
C GLY A 52 -5.99 12.17 1.26
N GLY A 53 -5.45 11.60 2.35
CA GLY A 53 -5.97 11.75 3.71
C GLY A 53 -6.01 13.18 4.20
N TYR A 54 -5.05 14.02 3.81
CA TYR A 54 -5.04 15.43 4.22
C TYR A 54 -6.17 16.25 3.61
N GLN A 55 -6.56 15.98 2.36
CA GLN A 55 -7.67 16.69 1.73
C GLN A 55 -8.99 16.29 2.39
N VAL A 56 -9.15 15.00 2.73
CA VAL A 56 -10.28 14.50 3.50
C VAL A 56 -10.30 15.13 4.90
N GLY A 57 -9.15 15.23 5.55
CA GLY A 57 -8.97 15.90 6.84
C GLY A 57 -9.40 17.37 6.81
N GLU A 58 -8.93 18.15 5.82
CA GLU A 58 -9.35 19.54 5.65
C GLU A 58 -10.85 19.66 5.34
N MET A 59 -11.38 18.81 4.45
CA MET A 59 -12.81 18.81 4.13
C MET A 59 -13.67 18.46 5.35
N ALA A 60 -13.22 17.54 6.20
CA ALA A 60 -13.94 17.15 7.41
C ALA A 60 -14.09 18.30 8.42
N LYS A 61 -13.18 19.28 8.44
CA LYS A 61 -13.33 20.47 9.31
C LYS A 61 -14.62 21.23 9.00
N PHE A 62 -15.07 21.24 7.74
CA PHE A 62 -16.29 21.91 7.30
C PHE A 62 -17.58 21.22 7.77
N LEU A 63 -17.52 19.96 8.24
CA LEU A 63 -18.66 19.31 8.90
C LEU A 63 -18.98 19.94 10.26
N PHE A 64 -17.98 20.57 10.91
CA PHE A 64 -18.08 21.04 12.28
C PHE A 64 -17.93 22.56 12.42
N HIS A 65 -17.43 23.26 11.41
CA HIS A 65 -17.33 24.71 11.41
C HIS A 65 -17.56 25.29 10.00
N PRO A 66 -18.36 26.37 9.84
CA PRO A 66 -18.72 26.91 8.52
C PRO A 66 -17.55 27.54 7.75
N ASP A 67 -16.57 28.11 8.46
CA ASP A 67 -15.32 28.68 7.92
C ASP A 67 -14.12 28.31 8.81
N PRO A 68 -13.60 27.08 8.74
CA PRO A 68 -12.52 26.60 9.61
C PRO A 68 -11.24 27.43 9.51
N ALA A 69 -10.90 27.87 8.28
CA ALA A 69 -9.68 28.60 8.00
C ALA A 69 -9.75 30.03 8.53
N GLY A 70 -10.85 30.75 8.28
CA GLY A 70 -11.05 32.11 8.78
C GLY A 70 -11.17 32.18 10.30
N ALA A 71 -11.76 31.16 10.94
CA ALA A 71 -11.82 31.06 12.40
C ALA A 71 -10.52 30.57 13.06
N GLY A 72 -9.54 30.09 12.29
CA GLY A 72 -8.26 29.63 12.82
C GLY A 72 -8.39 28.47 13.80
N ILE A 73 -9.29 27.51 13.55
CA ILE A 73 -9.61 26.44 14.52
C ILE A 73 -8.47 25.42 14.71
N THR A 74 -7.49 25.38 13.81
CA THR A 74 -6.36 24.43 13.85
C THR A 74 -5.27 24.88 14.83
N VAL A 75 -4.76 23.92 15.60
CA VAL A 75 -3.57 24.08 16.45
C VAL A 75 -2.33 23.77 15.62
N GLU A 76 -1.55 24.79 15.30
CA GLU A 76 -0.40 24.69 14.37
C GLU A 76 0.90 24.28 15.07
N SER A 77 1.01 24.50 16.40
CA SER A 77 2.25 24.19 17.11
C SER A 77 2.57 22.71 17.03
N LEU A 78 3.82 22.39 16.77
CA LEU A 78 4.32 21.02 16.68
C LEU A 78 5.02 20.57 17.96
N ASP A 79 5.23 21.51 18.89
CA ASP A 79 5.67 21.18 20.23
C ASP A 79 4.46 20.70 21.03
N ASN A 80 4.62 19.56 21.68
CA ASN A 80 3.54 18.90 22.39
C ASN A 80 3.02 19.72 23.58
N ALA A 81 3.90 20.43 24.29
CA ALA A 81 3.53 21.20 25.46
C ALA A 81 2.86 22.52 25.07
N GLU A 82 3.36 23.18 24.02
CA GLU A 82 2.73 24.37 23.44
C GLU A 82 1.34 24.04 22.87
N ALA A 83 1.23 22.98 22.05
CA ALA A 83 -0.04 22.57 21.47
C ALA A 83 -1.09 22.23 22.54
N TRP A 84 -0.69 21.56 23.63
CA TRP A 84 -1.58 21.30 24.76
C TRP A 84 -1.99 22.59 25.48
N THR A 85 -1.03 23.49 25.72
CA THR A 85 -1.30 24.77 26.37
C THR A 85 -2.29 25.60 25.55
N GLU A 86 -2.10 25.66 24.24
CA GLU A 86 -3.01 26.32 23.31
C GLU A 86 -4.40 25.68 23.31
N THR A 87 -4.47 24.35 23.19
CA THR A 87 -5.74 23.61 23.23
C THR A 87 -6.51 23.89 24.53
N ARG A 88 -5.83 23.82 25.67
CA ARG A 88 -6.44 24.10 26.98
C ARG A 88 -6.93 25.54 27.10
N SER A 89 -6.18 26.51 26.55
CA SER A 89 -6.60 27.92 26.51
C SER A 89 -7.90 28.08 25.72
N ARG A 90 -7.98 27.47 24.53
CA ARG A 90 -9.15 27.48 23.65
C ARG A 90 -10.36 26.74 24.25
N LEU A 91 -10.13 25.71 25.07
CA LEU A 91 -11.18 24.96 25.77
C LEU A 91 -11.76 25.69 26.99
N SER A 92 -10.98 26.56 27.63
CA SER A 92 -11.37 27.21 28.89
C SER A 92 -12.73 27.94 28.84
N PRO A 93 -13.10 28.65 27.76
CA PRO A 93 -14.41 29.29 27.66
C PRO A 93 -15.58 28.29 27.67
N ALA A 94 -15.44 27.12 27.02
CA ALA A 94 -16.50 26.11 26.95
C ALA A 94 -16.79 25.47 28.32
N PHE A 95 -15.79 25.42 29.21
CA PHE A 95 -15.97 24.87 30.55
C PHE A 95 -16.40 25.90 31.60
N ALA A 96 -16.56 27.17 31.22
CA ALA A 96 -17.01 28.21 32.13
C ALA A 96 -18.50 28.02 32.51
N PRO A 97 -18.88 28.34 33.76
CA PRO A 97 -20.29 28.32 34.16
C PRO A 97 -21.15 29.21 33.24
N GLY A 98 -22.21 28.65 32.67
CA GLY A 98 -23.13 29.36 31.79
C GLY A 98 -22.73 29.44 30.32
N ALA A 99 -21.64 28.77 29.91
CA ALA A 99 -21.29 28.64 28.50
C ALA A 99 -22.37 27.87 27.72
N THR A 100 -22.73 28.37 26.54
CA THR A 100 -23.72 27.76 25.64
C THR A 100 -23.17 27.47 24.24
N GLU A 101 -22.17 28.22 23.81
CA GLU A 101 -21.61 28.12 22.47
C GLU A 101 -20.62 26.95 22.34
N PRO A 102 -20.76 26.09 21.31
CA PRO A 102 -19.79 25.05 21.03
C PRO A 102 -18.43 25.61 20.66
N VAL A 103 -17.37 24.91 21.05
CA VAL A 103 -15.98 25.20 20.65
C VAL A 103 -15.47 24.06 19.78
N VAL A 104 -14.89 24.39 18.62
CA VAL A 104 -14.29 23.42 17.71
C VAL A 104 -12.81 23.71 17.56
N ILE A 105 -11.97 22.70 17.73
CA ILE A 105 -10.52 22.79 17.64
C ILE A 105 -10.05 21.62 16.77
N ALA A 106 -9.35 21.91 15.67
CA ALA A 106 -8.70 20.90 14.85
C ALA A 106 -7.26 20.67 15.31
N GLU A 107 -6.74 19.45 15.16
CA GLU A 107 -5.41 19.04 15.65
C GLU A 107 -5.22 19.27 17.16
N ALA A 108 -6.30 19.15 17.92
CA ALA A 108 -6.34 19.46 19.35
C ALA A 108 -5.44 18.49 20.13
N ALA A 109 -4.51 19.01 20.92
CA ALA A 109 -3.68 18.20 21.78
C ALA A 109 -4.37 17.95 23.12
N LEU A 110 -4.42 16.70 23.57
CA LEU A 110 -4.91 16.31 24.90
C LEU A 110 -3.82 15.53 25.62
N ALA A 111 -3.52 15.89 26.87
CA ALA A 111 -2.45 15.27 27.65
C ALA A 111 -2.86 15.01 29.10
N SER A 112 -2.61 13.78 29.57
CA SER A 112 -2.83 13.35 30.96
C SER A 112 -1.76 12.34 31.37
N GLY A 113 -1.02 12.64 32.44
CA GLY A 113 0.14 11.86 32.87
C GLY A 113 1.14 11.66 31.74
N ASP A 114 1.43 10.40 31.40
CA ASP A 114 2.35 10.01 30.33
C ASP A 114 1.67 9.77 28.98
N LEU A 115 0.41 10.16 28.84
CA LEU A 115 -0.35 9.99 27.60
C LEU A 115 -0.52 11.32 26.90
N LEU A 116 -0.40 11.31 25.57
CA LEU A 116 -0.67 12.47 24.73
C LEU A 116 -1.30 12.04 23.42
N VAL A 117 -2.39 12.70 23.03
CA VAL A 117 -2.99 12.52 21.70
C VAL A 117 -3.15 13.86 21.01
N ARG A 118 -3.06 13.82 19.68
CA ARG A 118 -3.59 14.87 18.81
C ARG A 118 -4.83 14.32 18.14
N VAL A 119 -5.95 14.93 18.46
CA VAL A 119 -7.27 14.59 17.92
C VAL A 119 -7.46 15.41 16.66
N ASP A 120 -7.87 14.77 15.57
CA ASP A 120 -8.03 15.43 14.28
C ASP A 120 -9.05 16.59 14.41
N ILE A 121 -10.21 16.34 15.04
CA ILE A 121 -11.19 17.37 15.40
C ILE A 121 -11.75 17.11 16.80
N LEU A 122 -11.73 18.14 17.64
CA LEU A 122 -12.32 18.16 18.97
C LEU A 122 -13.48 19.16 18.97
N ARG A 123 -14.70 18.71 19.28
CA ARG A 123 -15.88 19.58 19.45
C ARG A 123 -16.39 19.49 20.87
N VAL A 124 -16.49 20.63 21.55
CA VAL A 124 -17.00 20.71 22.93
C VAL A 124 -18.32 21.44 22.92
N ASP A 125 -19.36 20.78 23.39
CA ASP A 125 -20.72 21.28 23.47
C ASP A 125 -21.10 21.49 24.95
N PRO A 126 -21.09 22.73 25.45
CA PRO A 126 -21.32 23.00 26.86
C PRO A 126 -22.78 22.89 27.29
N ALA A 127 -23.72 23.05 26.36
CA ALA A 127 -25.14 22.89 26.63
C ALA A 127 -25.50 21.43 26.98
N SER A 128 -24.90 20.49 26.25
CA SER A 128 -25.08 19.05 26.48
C SER A 128 -24.02 18.41 27.38
N LYS A 129 -22.96 19.15 27.73
CA LYS A 129 -21.77 18.67 28.45
C LYS A 129 -21.10 17.48 27.75
N VAL A 130 -20.97 17.58 26.43
CA VAL A 130 -20.35 16.55 25.60
C VAL A 130 -19.04 17.06 25.02
N LEU A 131 -18.00 16.24 25.09
CA LEU A 131 -16.72 16.43 24.41
C LEU A 131 -16.62 15.36 23.32
N GLU A 132 -16.75 15.77 22.07
CA GLU A 132 -16.66 14.89 20.90
C GLU A 132 -15.20 14.78 20.46
N VAL A 133 -14.66 13.56 20.49
CA VAL A 133 -13.35 13.22 19.94
C VAL A 133 -13.59 12.62 18.57
N ILE A 134 -13.14 13.29 17.51
CA ILE A 134 -13.45 12.91 16.14
C ILE A 134 -12.15 12.59 15.42
N GLU A 135 -12.06 11.35 14.94
CA GLU A 135 -10.96 10.88 14.10
C GLU A 135 -11.42 10.83 12.63
N VAL A 136 -10.61 11.40 11.74
CA VAL A 136 -10.90 11.44 10.30
C VAL A 136 -10.04 10.40 9.57
N LYS A 137 -10.65 9.60 8.71
CA LYS A 137 -9.94 8.66 7.83
C LYS A 137 -10.42 8.82 6.40
N SER A 138 -9.47 8.73 5.45
CA SER A 138 -9.82 8.59 4.03
C SER A 138 -10.47 7.25 3.70
N LYS A 139 -10.39 6.25 4.58
CA LYS A 139 -11.04 4.94 4.35
C LYS A 139 -12.55 5.08 4.12
N SER A 140 -13.03 4.47 3.04
CA SER A 140 -14.46 4.45 2.72
C SER A 140 -15.23 3.43 3.57
N VAL A 141 -16.50 3.70 3.81
CA VAL A 141 -17.43 2.84 4.54
C VAL A 141 -18.77 2.75 3.81
N GLY A 142 -19.38 1.57 3.80
CA GLY A 142 -20.77 1.38 3.37
C GLY A 142 -21.76 1.22 4.53
N GLN A 143 -23.06 1.28 4.23
CA GLN A 143 -24.11 1.12 5.24
C GLN A 143 -24.08 -0.24 5.96
N GLU A 144 -23.78 -1.32 5.25
CA GLU A 144 -23.70 -2.67 5.82
C GLU A 144 -22.55 -2.82 6.83
N GLU A 145 -21.42 -2.15 6.57
CA GLU A 145 -20.26 -2.15 7.47
C GLU A 145 -20.56 -1.46 8.79
N ILE A 146 -21.32 -0.36 8.74
CA ILE A 146 -21.79 0.36 9.93
C ILE A 146 -22.84 -0.46 10.67
N ALA A 147 -23.80 -1.05 9.94
CA ALA A 147 -24.86 -1.85 10.52
C ALA A 147 -24.35 -3.09 11.26
N ARG A 148 -23.21 -3.65 10.82
CA ARG A 148 -22.51 -4.76 11.50
C ARG A 148 -21.45 -4.29 12.50
N GLU A 149 -21.40 -3.00 12.82
CA GLU A 149 -20.45 -2.41 13.77
C GLU A 149 -18.98 -2.74 13.46
N PHE A 150 -18.62 -2.74 12.16
CA PHE A 150 -17.28 -3.07 11.68
C PHE A 150 -16.79 -4.48 12.07
N ARG A 151 -17.70 -5.45 12.16
CA ARG A 151 -17.39 -6.84 12.48
C ARG A 151 -17.37 -7.76 11.27
N ASN A 152 -16.71 -8.90 11.46
CA ASN A 152 -16.82 -10.10 10.63
C ASN A 152 -17.07 -11.33 11.54
N SER A 153 -17.03 -12.54 10.98
CA SER A 153 -17.28 -13.78 11.72
C SER A 153 -16.32 -14.06 12.88
N SER A 154 -15.20 -13.34 12.97
CA SER A 154 -14.13 -13.54 13.95
C SER A 154 -14.01 -12.41 14.97
N GLY A 155 -14.94 -11.45 14.99
CA GLY A 155 -14.92 -10.29 15.87
C GLY A 155 -14.85 -8.98 15.08
N PHE A 156 -14.15 -7.97 15.62
CA PHE A 156 -13.87 -6.76 14.85
C PHE A 156 -13.03 -7.09 13.63
N ASP A 157 -13.42 -6.50 12.49
CA ASP A 157 -12.73 -6.70 11.24
C ASP A 157 -11.26 -6.25 11.38
N PRO A 158 -10.26 -7.11 11.09
CA PRO A 158 -8.85 -6.74 11.15
C PRO A 158 -8.50 -5.50 10.32
N ASP A 159 -9.26 -5.22 9.26
CA ASP A 159 -9.06 -4.03 8.42
C ASP A 159 -9.57 -2.74 9.09
N TRP A 160 -10.44 -2.86 10.09
CA TRP A 160 -10.99 -1.73 10.86
C TRP A 160 -10.38 -1.61 12.26
N ALA A 161 -9.93 -2.72 12.86
CA ALA A 161 -9.41 -2.78 14.22
C ALA A 161 -8.32 -1.72 14.52
N PRO A 162 -7.33 -1.44 13.65
CA PRO A 162 -6.35 -0.38 13.90
C PRO A 162 -6.96 1.01 14.08
N TYR A 163 -8.02 1.35 13.32
CA TYR A 163 -8.70 2.64 13.42
C TYR A 163 -9.62 2.71 14.65
N LEU A 164 -10.22 1.59 15.03
CA LEU A 164 -11.07 1.52 16.21
C LEU A 164 -10.25 1.61 17.51
N TYR A 165 -9.09 0.94 17.58
CA TYR A 165 -8.17 1.08 18.71
C TYR A 165 -7.54 2.48 18.77
N ASP A 166 -7.32 3.13 17.63
CA ASP A 166 -6.85 4.51 17.53
C ASP A 166 -7.81 5.49 18.23
N ILE A 167 -9.09 5.46 17.86
CA ILE A 167 -10.10 6.31 18.51
C ILE A 167 -10.39 5.89 19.97
N ALA A 168 -10.30 4.60 20.30
CA ALA A 168 -10.44 4.13 21.68
C ALA A 168 -9.30 4.64 22.59
N PHE A 169 -8.07 4.69 22.09
CA PHE A 169 -6.95 5.29 22.83
C PHE A 169 -7.17 6.78 23.05
N GLN A 170 -7.65 7.51 22.05
CA GLN A 170 -7.96 8.93 22.18
C GLN A 170 -9.10 9.20 23.16
N HIS A 171 -10.15 8.37 23.12
CA HIS A 171 -11.24 8.39 24.09
C HIS A 171 -10.73 8.22 25.52
N LEU A 172 -9.89 7.21 25.77
CA LEU A 172 -9.30 6.97 27.09
C LEU A 172 -8.47 8.17 27.58
N VAL A 173 -7.70 8.81 26.71
CA VAL A 173 -6.93 10.02 27.08
C VAL A 173 -7.85 11.20 27.36
N ALA A 174 -8.90 11.40 26.57
CA ALA A 174 -9.87 12.46 26.78
C ALA A 174 -10.65 12.31 28.10
N GLU A 175 -11.07 11.09 28.45
CA GLU A 175 -11.70 10.79 29.75
C GLU A 175 -10.76 11.15 30.92
N ARG A 176 -9.48 10.77 30.85
CA ARG A 176 -8.48 11.16 31.87
C ARG A 176 -8.26 12.66 31.96
N VAL A 177 -8.31 13.38 30.84
CA VAL A 177 -8.25 14.85 30.84
C VAL A 177 -9.46 15.46 31.55
N LEU A 178 -10.67 14.93 31.33
CA LEU A 178 -11.86 15.38 32.07
C LEU A 178 -11.74 15.08 33.57
N GLU A 179 -11.16 13.94 33.95
CA GLU A 179 -10.85 13.61 35.35
C GLU A 179 -9.86 14.60 35.98
N ASP A 180 -8.75 14.89 35.29
CA ASP A 180 -7.72 15.86 35.72
C ASP A 180 -8.31 17.27 35.90
N LEU A 181 -9.29 17.64 35.07
CA LEU A 181 -10.02 18.91 35.13
C LEU A 181 -11.20 18.88 36.13
N SER A 182 -11.44 17.76 36.81
CA SER A 182 -12.58 17.58 37.73
C SER A 182 -13.96 17.75 37.07
N LEU A 183 -14.08 17.43 35.78
CA LEU A 183 -15.28 17.60 34.95
C LEU A 183 -16.14 16.32 34.89
N LYS A 184 -16.39 15.67 36.03
CA LYS A 184 -17.06 14.35 36.12
C LYS A 184 -18.48 14.24 35.56
N THR A 185 -19.12 15.37 35.25
CA THR A 185 -20.49 15.39 34.66
C THR A 185 -20.48 15.44 33.13
N TRP A 186 -19.30 15.59 32.54
CA TRP A 186 -19.10 15.61 31.10
C TRP A 186 -18.94 14.19 30.56
N LYS A 187 -19.27 13.99 29.29
CA LYS A 187 -19.12 12.72 28.59
C LYS A 187 -18.19 12.89 27.40
N VAL A 188 -17.30 11.93 27.15
CA VAL A 188 -16.61 11.84 25.88
C VAL A 188 -17.44 11.04 24.88
N LEU A 189 -17.59 11.57 23.66
CA LEU A 189 -18.30 10.92 22.55
C LEU A 189 -17.32 10.68 21.41
N PRO A 190 -16.84 9.43 21.19
CA PRO A 190 -15.92 9.13 20.11
C PRO A 190 -16.66 8.96 18.79
N LYS A 191 -16.15 9.59 17.73
CA LYS A 191 -16.70 9.55 16.37
C LYS A 191 -15.61 9.27 15.35
N LEU A 192 -15.99 8.58 14.26
CA LEU A 192 -15.20 8.49 13.04
C LEU A 192 -15.84 9.35 11.96
N VAL A 193 -15.03 10.11 11.22
CA VAL A 193 -15.42 10.66 9.92
C VAL A 193 -14.75 9.81 8.85
N LEU A 194 -15.58 9.20 8.02
CA LEU A 194 -15.19 8.25 6.98
C LEU A 194 -15.71 8.74 5.64
N ILE A 195 -15.16 8.21 4.54
CA ILE A 195 -15.71 8.49 3.22
C ILE A 195 -16.93 7.61 2.98
N ASP A 196 -18.02 8.20 2.50
CA ASP A 196 -19.22 7.46 2.11
C ASP A 196 -18.98 6.78 0.75
N ARG A 197 -18.85 5.44 0.75
CA ARG A 197 -18.59 4.68 -0.48
C ARG A 197 -19.71 4.84 -1.52
N ASP A 198 -20.93 5.12 -1.07
CA ASP A 198 -22.12 5.18 -1.91
C ASP A 198 -22.46 6.62 -2.32
N ALA A 199 -21.67 7.62 -1.90
CA ALA A 199 -21.86 9.00 -2.31
C ALA A 199 -21.40 9.23 -3.76
N ILE A 200 -22.08 10.14 -4.44
CA ILE A 200 -21.80 10.54 -5.83
C ILE A 200 -21.42 12.02 -5.80
N VAL A 201 -20.24 12.34 -6.33
CA VAL A 201 -19.75 13.71 -6.43
C VAL A 201 -20.63 14.52 -7.40
N ARG A 202 -21.06 15.71 -6.96
CA ARG A 202 -21.93 16.58 -7.76
C ARG A 202 -21.22 17.53 -8.72
N ALA A 203 -19.94 17.82 -8.49
CA ALA A 203 -19.20 18.81 -9.27
C ALA A 203 -17.74 18.38 -9.47
N ASP A 204 -17.18 18.71 -10.63
CA ASP A 204 -15.77 18.47 -10.93
C ASP A 204 -14.85 19.27 -10.00
N GLY A 205 -13.61 18.80 -9.85
CA GLY A 205 -12.54 19.59 -9.24
C GLY A 205 -12.68 19.84 -7.74
N LEU A 206 -13.49 19.05 -7.02
CA LEU A 206 -13.64 19.20 -5.57
C LEU A 206 -12.28 19.06 -4.84
N HIS A 207 -11.44 18.12 -5.28
CA HIS A 207 -10.08 17.94 -4.78
C HIS A 207 -9.20 19.19 -4.99
N GLN A 208 -9.45 19.97 -6.04
CA GLN A 208 -8.67 21.18 -6.35
C GLN A 208 -8.93 22.32 -5.35
N LYS A 209 -10.02 22.26 -4.58
CA LYS A 209 -10.30 23.21 -3.49
C LYS A 209 -9.39 23.01 -2.28
N PHE A 210 -8.65 21.91 -2.21
CA PHE A 210 -7.73 21.57 -1.13
C PHE A 210 -6.34 21.36 -1.71
N GLY A 211 -5.64 22.44 -2.04
CA GLY A 211 -4.35 22.40 -2.73
C GLY A 211 -3.24 21.87 -1.84
N VAL A 212 -2.53 20.84 -2.28
CA VAL A 212 -1.47 20.16 -1.49
C VAL A 212 -0.09 20.70 -1.88
N SER A 213 0.73 21.06 -0.90
CA SER A 213 2.10 21.56 -1.11
C SER A 213 3.08 20.96 -0.10
N GLY A 214 4.33 20.75 -0.50
CA GLY A 214 5.42 20.32 0.37
C GLY A 214 6.15 21.50 1.00
N ILE A 215 6.43 21.45 2.30
CA ILE A 215 7.21 22.48 3.01
C ILE A 215 8.33 21.81 3.81
N TRP A 216 9.54 22.35 3.73
CA TRP A 216 10.68 21.89 4.54
C TRP A 216 10.49 22.26 6.02
N ASP A 217 10.55 21.27 6.91
CA ASP A 217 10.59 21.45 8.36
C ASP A 217 12.05 21.38 8.84
N GLU A 218 12.66 22.53 9.09
CA GLU A 218 14.03 22.65 9.61
C GLU A 218 14.23 21.92 10.95
N ALA A 219 13.25 21.97 11.85
CA ALA A 219 13.37 21.37 13.18
C ALA A 219 13.39 19.84 13.12
N ARG A 220 12.66 19.25 12.16
CA ARG A 220 12.59 17.81 11.94
C ARG A 220 13.50 17.31 10.82
N LYS A 221 14.11 18.22 10.06
CA LYS A 221 14.91 17.94 8.85
C LYS A 221 14.19 17.02 7.86
N ARG A 222 12.91 17.32 7.59
CA ARG A 222 12.06 16.55 6.67
C ARG A 222 11.02 17.42 6.00
N HIS A 223 10.51 17.02 4.84
CA HIS A 223 9.36 17.67 4.23
C HIS A 223 8.06 17.31 4.96
N ARG A 224 7.11 18.25 5.00
CA ARG A 224 5.74 18.03 5.46
C ARG A 224 4.75 18.46 4.38
N ILE A 225 3.54 17.91 4.45
CA ILE A 225 2.41 18.38 3.65
C ILE A 225 1.76 19.58 4.34
N LYS A 226 1.47 20.61 3.57
CA LYS A 226 0.52 21.67 3.90
C LYS A 226 -0.60 21.66 2.88
N VAL A 227 -1.83 21.60 3.37
CA VAL A 227 -3.02 21.83 2.55
C VAL A 227 -3.38 23.30 2.62
N SER A 228 -3.69 23.87 1.47
CA SER A 228 -4.14 25.23 1.30
C SER A 228 -5.61 25.22 0.93
N THR A 229 -6.38 26.00 1.69
CA THR A 229 -7.82 26.17 1.48
C THR A 229 -8.05 27.60 0.99
N PRO A 230 -8.79 27.82 -0.11
CA PRO A 230 -9.11 29.15 -0.61
C PRO A 230 -9.75 30.03 0.47
N ALA A 231 -9.37 31.30 0.51
CA ALA A 231 -9.99 32.26 1.41
C ALA A 231 -11.48 32.43 1.07
N GLY A 232 -12.34 32.37 2.09
CA GLY A 232 -13.79 32.49 1.92
C GLY A 232 -14.50 31.23 1.39
N LEU A 233 -13.80 30.08 1.32
CA LEU A 233 -14.47 28.80 1.10
C LEU A 233 -15.37 28.49 2.29
N THR A 234 -16.63 28.18 2.05
CA THR A 234 -17.64 27.85 3.08
C THR A 234 -18.24 26.47 2.86
N ALA A 235 -18.82 25.91 3.92
CA ALA A 235 -19.39 24.55 3.91
C ALA A 235 -20.45 24.30 2.82
N ASP A 236 -21.25 25.31 2.46
CA ASP A 236 -22.28 25.24 1.41
C ASP A 236 -21.71 25.10 -0.01
N GLN A 237 -20.42 25.37 -0.19
CA GLN A 237 -19.72 25.25 -1.47
C GLN A 237 -19.08 23.87 -1.67
N LEU A 238 -19.27 22.93 -0.73
CA LEU A 238 -18.63 21.62 -0.70
C LEU A 238 -19.67 20.50 -0.73
N ASP A 239 -19.29 19.36 -1.33
CA ASP A 239 -20.10 18.15 -1.30
C ASP A 239 -19.81 17.36 -0.01
N LEU A 240 -20.22 17.91 1.13
CA LEU A 240 -19.98 17.28 2.43
C LEU A 240 -20.71 15.94 2.61
N GLY A 241 -21.66 15.61 1.72
CA GLY A 241 -22.30 14.30 1.66
C GLY A 241 -21.36 13.15 1.29
N LEU A 242 -20.15 13.46 0.79
CA LEU A 242 -19.07 12.48 0.61
C LEU A 242 -18.50 11.96 1.93
N LEU A 243 -18.75 12.66 3.04
CA LEU A 243 -18.28 12.27 4.36
C LEU A 243 -19.43 11.75 5.21
N ARG A 244 -19.14 10.70 5.95
CA ARG A 244 -20.08 10.08 6.89
C ARG A 244 -19.51 10.15 8.30
N VAL A 245 -20.29 10.74 9.21
CA VAL A 245 -19.99 10.74 10.64
C VAL A 245 -20.60 9.48 11.27
N VAL A 246 -19.77 8.68 11.93
CA VAL A 246 -20.18 7.44 12.60
C VAL A 246 -19.85 7.55 14.07
N GLU A 247 -20.85 7.48 14.94
CA GLU A 247 -20.65 7.41 16.39
C GLU A 247 -20.22 5.99 16.77
N VAL A 248 -19.11 5.87 17.49
CA VAL A 248 -18.50 4.57 17.83
C VAL A 248 -18.41 4.33 19.33
N GLY A 249 -19.21 5.06 20.13
CA GLY A 249 -19.17 4.98 21.60
C GLY A 249 -19.38 3.57 22.15
N ALA A 250 -20.38 2.83 21.64
CA ALA A 250 -20.63 1.45 22.06
C ALA A 250 -19.46 0.51 21.73
N ILE A 251 -18.87 0.69 20.54
CA ILE A 251 -17.72 -0.09 20.04
C ILE A 251 -16.47 0.19 20.89
N VAL A 252 -16.18 1.47 21.15
CA VAL A 252 -15.07 1.89 22.02
C VAL A 252 -15.23 1.32 23.42
N ALA A 253 -16.43 1.38 24.00
CA ALA A 253 -16.69 0.84 25.32
C ALA A 253 -16.50 -0.69 25.40
N GLU A 254 -16.71 -1.42 24.29
CA GLU A 254 -16.38 -2.85 24.21
C GLU A 254 -14.88 -3.09 24.07
N LEU A 255 -14.22 -2.35 23.17
CA LEU A 255 -12.77 -2.41 22.95
C LEU A 255 -11.97 -2.13 24.23
N GLU A 256 -12.46 -1.22 25.07
CA GLU A 256 -11.84 -0.90 26.35
C GLU A 256 -11.89 -2.06 27.36
N ARG A 257 -12.93 -2.90 27.28
CA ARG A 257 -13.19 -3.99 28.23
C ARG A 257 -12.69 -5.35 27.76
N GLN A 258 -12.58 -5.55 26.45
CA GLN A 258 -12.10 -6.82 25.90
C GLN A 258 -10.57 -6.88 25.90
N PRO A 259 -9.99 -8.10 25.81
CA PRO A 259 -8.56 -8.25 25.66
C PRO A 259 -8.02 -7.58 24.39
N VAL A 260 -6.87 -6.90 24.50
CA VAL A 260 -6.17 -6.28 23.37
C VAL A 260 -5.43 -7.33 22.56
N SER A 261 -5.64 -7.35 21.25
CA SER A 261 -4.86 -8.21 20.36
C SER A 261 -3.60 -7.48 19.89
N SER A 262 -2.46 -7.80 20.49
CA SER A 262 -1.13 -7.30 20.09
C SER A 262 -0.18 -8.49 19.88
N PRO A 263 0.35 -8.70 18.66
CA PRO A 263 1.35 -9.73 18.43
C PRO A 263 2.56 -9.55 19.35
N ASN A 264 3.11 -10.68 19.81
CA ASN A 264 4.31 -10.72 20.64
C ASN A 264 4.19 -9.91 21.96
N ALA A 265 2.97 -9.79 22.50
CA ALA A 265 2.70 -9.20 23.82
C ALA A 265 2.21 -10.29 24.81
N PRO A 266 2.60 -10.22 26.10
CA PRO A 266 2.06 -11.11 27.13
C PRO A 266 0.56 -10.88 27.36
N LEU A 267 -0.20 -11.96 27.50
CA LEU A 267 -1.65 -11.89 27.73
C LEU A 267 -2.03 -11.15 29.02
N GLU A 268 -1.19 -11.19 30.06
CA GLU A 268 -1.42 -10.50 31.33
C GLU A 268 -1.47 -8.97 31.22
N HIS A 269 -0.79 -8.39 30.23
CA HIS A 269 -0.84 -6.96 29.93
C HIS A 269 -1.91 -6.60 28.90
N CYS A 270 -2.60 -7.60 28.36
CA CYS A 270 -3.58 -7.43 27.29
C CYS A 270 -5.01 -7.65 27.79
N ALA A 271 -5.26 -7.68 29.11
CA ALA A 271 -6.59 -7.98 29.65
C ALA A 271 -7.64 -6.90 29.33
N SER A 272 -7.23 -5.63 29.25
CA SER A 272 -8.05 -4.49 28.87
C SER A 272 -7.23 -3.44 28.14
N LEU A 273 -7.88 -2.45 27.50
CA LEU A 273 -7.16 -1.34 26.86
C LEU A 273 -6.36 -0.53 27.89
N ALA A 274 -6.93 -0.31 29.08
CA ALA A 274 -6.27 0.45 30.14
C ALA A 274 -5.00 -0.23 30.65
N ASP A 275 -5.03 -1.56 30.84
CA ASP A 275 -3.87 -2.34 31.26
C ASP A 275 -2.75 -2.29 30.20
N PHE A 276 -3.13 -2.48 28.93
CA PHE A 276 -2.18 -2.44 27.82
C PHE A 276 -1.54 -1.06 27.68
N VAL A 277 -2.34 0.02 27.75
CA VAL A 277 -1.85 1.39 27.68
C VAL A 277 -0.93 1.72 28.86
N ALA A 278 -1.27 1.29 30.07
CA ALA A 278 -0.42 1.50 31.25
C ALA A 278 0.94 0.80 31.10
N TRP A 279 0.93 -0.45 30.62
CA TRP A 279 2.14 -1.22 30.36
C TRP A 279 2.99 -0.61 29.23
N ALA A 280 2.39 -0.32 28.08
CA ALA A 280 3.07 0.28 26.93
C ALA A 280 3.63 1.68 27.27
N SER A 281 2.92 2.46 28.07
CA SER A 281 3.41 3.74 28.60
C SER A 281 4.63 3.55 29.52
N GLY A 282 4.64 2.48 30.32
CA GLY A 282 5.80 2.08 31.12
C GLY A 282 7.04 1.77 30.26
N LEU A 283 6.87 0.96 29.22
CA LEU A 283 7.93 0.66 28.26
C LEU A 283 8.45 1.92 27.55
N GLN A 284 7.53 2.79 27.13
CA GLN A 284 7.88 4.05 26.47
C GLN A 284 8.69 4.98 27.38
N ARG A 285 8.37 5.01 28.68
CA ARG A 285 9.12 5.78 29.68
C ARG A 285 10.50 5.20 29.95
N SER A 286 10.59 3.89 30.18
CA SER A 286 11.88 3.25 30.51
C SER A 286 12.83 3.28 29.31
N GLY A 287 12.29 3.17 28.10
CA GLY A 287 13.09 3.03 26.89
C GLY A 287 13.82 1.69 26.82
N GLU A 288 13.40 0.70 27.62
CA GLU A 288 13.98 -0.64 27.63
C GLU A 288 13.39 -1.49 26.49
N ARG A 289 14.23 -2.34 25.91
CA ARG A 289 13.79 -3.30 24.90
C ARG A 289 12.99 -4.42 25.57
N PHE A 290 11.77 -4.63 25.09
CA PHE A 290 10.93 -5.74 25.50
C PHE A 290 10.90 -6.82 24.41
N PHE A 291 11.11 -8.08 24.77
CA PHE A 291 10.96 -9.25 23.89
C PHE A 291 10.11 -10.31 24.60
N TYR A 292 9.17 -10.89 23.86
CA TYR A 292 8.30 -11.98 24.36
C TYR A 292 8.35 -13.19 23.45
N SER A 293 8.03 -13.01 22.17
CA SER A 293 8.00 -14.07 21.17
C SER A 293 8.17 -13.52 19.76
N VAL A 294 8.17 -14.41 18.77
CA VAL A 294 8.02 -14.08 17.35
C VAL A 294 6.76 -14.74 16.79
N SER A 295 6.24 -14.20 15.70
CA SER A 295 5.03 -14.68 15.01
C SER A 295 5.09 -14.32 13.53
N LYS A 296 4.09 -14.72 12.72
CA LYS A 296 3.98 -14.26 11.32
C LYS A 296 4.03 -12.74 11.18
N ALA A 297 3.63 -11.98 12.21
CA ALA A 297 3.65 -10.52 12.18
C ALA A 297 5.07 -9.97 11.98
N CYS A 298 6.09 -10.74 12.38
CA CYS A 298 7.50 -10.40 12.14
C CYS A 298 7.86 -10.34 10.66
N LYS A 299 7.10 -10.99 9.76
CA LYS A 299 7.27 -10.85 8.31
C LYS A 299 7.11 -9.40 7.88
N LYS A 300 6.14 -8.69 8.46
CA LYS A 300 5.82 -7.28 8.18
C LYS A 300 6.54 -6.28 9.10
N CYS A 301 7.54 -6.72 9.86
CA CYS A 301 8.26 -5.81 10.77
C CYS A 301 9.09 -4.81 9.95
N PRO A 302 8.89 -3.49 10.10
CA PRO A 302 9.62 -2.49 9.33
C PRO A 302 11.07 -2.32 9.81
N TYR A 303 11.39 -2.79 11.02
CA TYR A 303 12.74 -2.73 11.58
C TYR A 303 13.61 -3.87 11.04
N ARG A 304 13.99 -3.76 9.77
CA ARG A 304 14.72 -4.75 9.00
C ARG A 304 15.82 -4.08 8.18
N ALA A 305 17.03 -4.63 8.27
CA ALA A 305 18.15 -4.28 7.41
C ALA A 305 18.49 -5.50 6.55
N HIS A 306 18.79 -5.28 5.28
CA HIS A 306 19.14 -6.33 4.31
C HIS A 306 20.64 -6.72 4.43
N PRO A 307 21.07 -7.84 3.81
CA PRO A 307 22.48 -8.20 3.75
C PRO A 307 23.34 -7.09 3.14
N GLY A 308 24.44 -6.73 3.81
CA GLY A 308 25.36 -5.69 3.36
C GLY A 308 24.93 -4.24 3.64
N GLU A 309 23.73 -4.02 4.19
CA GLU A 309 23.24 -2.70 4.59
C GLU A 309 23.79 -2.28 5.96
N ASP A 310 24.13 -1.00 6.12
CA ASP A 310 24.52 -0.42 7.41
C ASP A 310 23.34 -0.36 8.40
N GLY A 311 23.65 -0.30 9.70
CA GLY A 311 22.62 -0.28 10.76
C GLY A 311 22.16 -1.67 11.20
N ASN A 312 21.32 -1.74 12.23
CA ASN A 312 20.84 -2.95 12.90
C ASN A 312 19.51 -3.43 12.33
N SER A 313 19.30 -4.75 12.32
CA SER A 313 18.03 -5.37 11.97
C SER A 313 17.31 -5.90 13.21
N GLY A 314 16.20 -5.26 13.57
CA GLY A 314 15.40 -5.65 14.74
C GLY A 314 14.79 -7.05 14.61
N VAL A 315 14.27 -7.42 13.44
CA VAL A 315 13.69 -8.75 13.22
C VAL A 315 14.72 -9.89 13.42
N HIS A 316 15.95 -9.75 12.90
CA HIS A 316 17.00 -10.75 13.08
C HIS A 316 17.47 -10.82 14.54
N GLU A 317 17.50 -9.69 15.25
CA GLU A 317 17.78 -9.66 16.68
C GLU A 317 16.72 -10.40 17.50
N CYS A 318 15.44 -10.25 17.15
CA CYS A 318 14.34 -11.00 17.76
C CYS A 318 14.44 -12.51 17.49
N PHE A 319 14.80 -12.94 16.28
CA PHE A 319 14.97 -14.36 15.95
C PHE A 319 16.18 -14.96 16.67
N LYS A 320 17.30 -14.23 16.73
CA LYS A 320 18.48 -14.63 17.49
C LYS A 320 18.15 -14.80 18.97
N GLU A 321 17.37 -13.89 19.53
CA GLU A 321 16.92 -13.96 20.93
C GLU A 321 15.98 -15.15 21.16
N ALA A 322 15.06 -15.42 20.23
CA ALA A 322 14.17 -16.57 20.29
C ALA A 322 14.95 -17.91 20.30
N VAL A 323 16.02 -18.01 19.50
CA VAL A 323 16.92 -19.18 19.50
C VAL A 323 17.70 -19.26 20.80
N ARG A 324 18.23 -18.14 21.30
CA ARG A 324 18.98 -18.07 22.58
C ARG A 324 18.14 -18.54 23.77
N LEU A 325 16.85 -18.22 23.77
CA LEU A 325 15.89 -18.61 24.80
C LEU A 325 15.31 -20.03 24.61
N GLY A 326 15.68 -20.73 23.52
CA GLY A 326 15.18 -22.06 23.21
C GLY A 326 13.72 -22.09 22.74
N VAL A 327 13.14 -20.93 22.41
CA VAL A 327 11.79 -20.83 21.82
C VAL A 327 11.79 -21.35 20.39
N LEU A 328 12.86 -21.07 19.65
CA LEU A 328 13.12 -21.62 18.33
C LEU A 328 14.44 -22.39 18.33
N SER A 329 14.62 -23.21 17.30
CA SER A 329 15.83 -23.94 17.01
C SER A 329 16.26 -23.68 15.56
N SER A 330 17.57 -23.63 15.34
CA SER A 330 18.14 -23.56 14.00
C SER A 330 19.51 -24.19 13.96
N ALA A 331 19.84 -24.82 12.83
CA ALA A 331 21.20 -25.19 12.50
C ALA A 331 22.01 -24.01 11.94
N GLN A 332 21.35 -22.92 11.55
CA GLN A 332 21.97 -21.74 10.95
C GLN A 332 22.08 -20.57 11.93
N ASN A 333 22.95 -19.61 11.62
CA ASN A 333 23.03 -18.36 12.35
C ASN A 333 21.93 -17.39 11.88
N VAL A 334 20.76 -17.43 12.51
CA VAL A 334 19.64 -16.51 12.18
C VAL A 334 19.91 -15.03 12.51
N GLY A 335 21.07 -14.71 13.08
CA GLY A 335 21.55 -13.32 13.18
C GLY A 335 22.28 -12.85 11.92
N ASP A 336 22.68 -13.76 11.04
CA ASP A 336 23.19 -13.45 9.70
C ASP A 336 22.01 -13.11 8.79
N ARG A 337 22.01 -11.90 8.23
CA ARG A 337 20.93 -11.39 7.39
C ARG A 337 20.79 -12.13 6.07
N SER A 338 21.82 -12.86 5.65
CA SER A 338 21.75 -13.74 4.47
C SER A 338 21.00 -15.04 4.73
N THR A 339 20.71 -15.36 6.00
CA THR A 339 19.89 -16.52 6.38
C THR A 339 18.42 -16.19 6.18
N ALA A 340 17.77 -16.88 5.25
CA ALA A 340 16.32 -16.81 5.11
C ALA A 340 15.62 -17.33 6.38
N LEU A 341 14.77 -16.50 6.98
CA LEU A 341 14.03 -16.85 8.18
C LEU A 341 12.82 -17.70 7.82
N SER A 342 12.31 -18.48 8.77
CA SER A 342 11.13 -19.33 8.54
C SER A 342 9.86 -18.56 8.17
N ILE A 343 9.80 -17.27 8.52
CA ILE A 343 8.74 -16.32 8.13
C ILE A 343 8.79 -15.91 6.65
N ASP A 344 9.90 -16.18 5.96
CA ASP A 344 10.08 -15.87 4.53
C ASP A 344 9.51 -17.00 3.63
N LEU A 345 9.01 -18.09 4.22
CA LEU A 345 8.29 -19.14 3.51
C LEU A 345 7.09 -18.54 2.73
N TRP A 346 6.99 -18.89 1.45
CA TRP A 346 5.91 -18.42 0.59
C TRP A 346 4.54 -18.85 1.13
N GLY A 347 3.56 -17.97 0.95
CA GLY A 347 2.35 -17.86 1.77
C GLY A 347 1.42 -19.08 1.80
N GLY A 348 0.25 -18.85 2.39
CA GLY A 348 -0.81 -19.86 2.53
C GLY A 348 -1.21 -20.15 3.97
N ARG A 349 -2.21 -21.01 4.12
CA ARG A 349 -2.81 -21.39 5.41
C ARG A 349 -2.71 -22.89 5.64
N ALA A 350 -2.57 -23.29 6.90
CA ALA A 350 -2.72 -24.66 7.39
C ALA A 350 -3.99 -24.72 8.25
N GLY A 351 -5.14 -24.95 7.61
CA GLY A 351 -6.44 -24.80 8.28
C GLY A 351 -6.74 -23.34 8.59
N SER A 352 -7.00 -23.02 9.86
CA SER A 352 -7.27 -21.64 10.32
C SER A 352 -6.00 -20.82 10.61
N GLN A 353 -4.83 -21.46 10.70
CA GLN A 353 -3.55 -20.79 10.98
C GLN A 353 -2.76 -20.50 9.71
N SER A 354 -1.88 -19.50 9.76
CA SER A 354 -0.91 -19.29 8.67
C SER A 354 0.16 -20.38 8.69
N ILE A 355 0.75 -20.67 7.53
CA ILE A 355 1.84 -21.66 7.46
C ILE A 355 3.08 -21.20 8.26
N ALA A 356 3.37 -19.89 8.26
CA ALA A 356 4.47 -19.30 9.02
C ALA A 356 4.26 -19.47 10.54
N ASP A 357 3.07 -19.19 11.06
CA ASP A 357 2.77 -19.39 12.49
C ASP A 357 2.89 -20.87 12.88
N ARG A 358 2.43 -21.79 12.02
CA ARG A 358 2.58 -23.24 12.24
C ARG A 358 4.06 -23.60 12.38
N VAL A 359 4.90 -23.15 11.46
CA VAL A 359 6.35 -23.42 11.43
C VAL A 359 7.07 -22.82 12.66
N LEU A 360 6.68 -21.62 13.08
CA LEU A 360 7.22 -21.02 14.31
C LEU A 360 6.77 -21.80 15.56
N SER A 361 5.52 -22.26 15.61
CA SER A 361 4.98 -23.00 16.77
C SER A 361 5.64 -24.35 17.03
N ILE A 362 6.21 -24.96 15.98
CA ILE A 362 7.00 -26.19 16.08
C ILE A 362 8.51 -25.92 16.27
N GLY A 363 8.91 -24.65 16.36
CA GLY A 363 10.26 -24.26 16.75
C GLY A 363 11.28 -24.13 15.62
N ARG A 364 10.88 -23.87 14.36
CA ARG A 364 11.84 -23.62 13.25
C ARG A 364 12.17 -22.13 13.12
N ALA A 365 13.46 -21.77 13.16
CA ALA A 365 13.87 -20.38 13.01
C ALA A 365 14.28 -20.00 11.57
N ALA A 366 14.99 -20.86 10.85
CA ALA A 366 15.39 -20.62 9.46
C ALA A 366 14.51 -21.39 8.46
N LEU A 367 14.43 -20.89 7.23
CA LEU A 367 13.69 -21.52 6.14
C LEU A 367 14.18 -22.94 5.85
N THR A 368 15.50 -23.16 5.94
CA THR A 368 16.13 -24.46 5.69
C THR A 368 15.95 -25.46 6.83
N ASP A 369 15.46 -25.02 8.00
CA ASP A 369 15.16 -25.93 9.12
C ASP A 369 13.82 -26.66 8.91
N ILE A 370 12.99 -26.18 7.97
CA ILE A 370 11.66 -26.71 7.69
C ILE A 370 11.76 -28.04 6.93
N VAL A 371 10.99 -29.04 7.37
CA VAL A 371 10.83 -30.32 6.66
C VAL A 371 9.44 -30.45 6.06
N ASP A 372 9.26 -31.36 5.10
CA ASP A 372 8.01 -31.53 4.35
C ASP A 372 6.79 -31.75 5.26
N GLU A 373 6.96 -32.53 6.34
CA GLU A 373 5.91 -32.82 7.34
C GLU A 373 5.40 -31.55 8.04
N ASP A 374 6.27 -30.55 8.23
CA ASP A 374 5.96 -29.29 8.88
C ASP A 374 4.91 -28.49 8.08
N ILE A 375 4.95 -28.63 6.74
CA ILE A 375 4.14 -27.82 5.81
C ILE A 375 3.13 -28.62 4.98
N ARG A 376 3.09 -29.95 5.17
CA ARG A 376 2.15 -30.84 4.48
C ARG A 376 0.69 -30.47 4.79
N PRO A 377 -0.17 -30.29 3.77
CA PRO A 377 -1.59 -30.06 3.98
C PRO A 377 -2.31 -31.34 4.43
N LYS A 378 -3.40 -31.19 5.19
CA LYS A 378 -4.23 -32.33 5.65
C LYS A 378 -4.96 -33.03 4.49
N THR A 379 -5.35 -32.26 3.48
CA THR A 379 -6.02 -32.73 2.27
C THR A 379 -5.29 -32.12 1.09
N PHE A 380 -4.99 -32.94 0.09
CA PHE A 380 -4.31 -32.52 -1.13
C PHE A 380 -5.16 -32.95 -2.32
N ASN A 381 -5.81 -31.98 -2.96
CA ASN A 381 -6.60 -32.21 -4.17
C ASN A 381 -5.89 -31.57 -5.35
N ARG A 382 -5.51 -32.39 -6.34
CA ARG A 382 -4.82 -31.94 -7.55
C ARG A 382 -5.86 -31.40 -8.54
N THR A 383 -6.11 -30.09 -8.53
CA THR A 383 -7.15 -29.43 -9.37
C THR A 383 -6.59 -28.57 -10.50
N GLU A 384 -5.28 -28.36 -10.55
CA GLU A 384 -4.59 -27.52 -11.54
C GLU A 384 -3.34 -28.26 -12.05
N VAL A 385 -2.91 -27.95 -13.27
CA VAL A 385 -1.67 -28.47 -13.87
C VAL A 385 -0.49 -27.63 -13.39
N GLY A 386 0.54 -28.29 -12.86
CA GLY A 386 1.77 -27.65 -12.38
C GLY A 386 2.05 -27.84 -10.90
N LEU A 387 2.94 -27.00 -10.37
CA LEU A 387 3.24 -26.94 -8.95
C LEU A 387 2.04 -26.39 -8.17
N HIS A 388 1.55 -27.18 -7.23
CA HIS A 388 0.63 -26.71 -6.22
C HIS A 388 1.34 -25.94 -5.12
N ALA A 389 0.55 -25.27 -4.28
CA ALA A 389 1.10 -24.43 -3.22
C ALA A 389 2.02 -25.19 -2.24
N PHE A 390 1.76 -26.47 -1.98
CA PHE A 390 2.66 -27.31 -1.17
C PHE A 390 3.98 -27.60 -1.89
N GLU A 391 3.91 -28.06 -3.14
CA GLU A 391 5.09 -28.41 -3.94
C GLU A 391 5.99 -27.18 -4.17
N ARG A 392 5.39 -26.01 -4.41
CA ARG A 392 6.14 -24.75 -4.52
C ARG A 392 6.92 -24.41 -3.24
N ARG A 393 6.32 -24.58 -2.06
CA ARG A 393 7.02 -24.36 -0.78
C ARG A 393 8.15 -25.35 -0.57
N VAL A 394 7.95 -26.61 -0.93
CA VAL A 394 9.01 -27.63 -0.89
C VAL A 394 10.17 -27.24 -1.82
N ALA A 395 9.86 -26.81 -3.05
CA ALA A 395 10.85 -26.29 -4.00
C ALA A 395 11.61 -25.09 -3.42
N GLN A 396 10.92 -24.10 -2.84
CA GLN A 396 11.54 -22.95 -2.19
C GLN A 396 12.53 -23.36 -1.07
N ILE A 397 12.11 -24.26 -0.17
CA ILE A 397 12.95 -24.76 0.93
C ILE A 397 14.18 -25.50 0.39
N ARG A 398 13.99 -26.32 -0.65
CA ARG A 398 15.08 -27.04 -1.32
C ARG A 398 16.08 -26.05 -1.91
N LEU A 399 15.62 -25.11 -2.74
CA LEU A 399 16.46 -24.13 -3.42
C LEU A 399 17.21 -23.20 -2.44
N ALA A 400 16.67 -22.96 -1.25
CA ALA A 400 17.34 -22.18 -0.20
C ALA A 400 18.54 -22.89 0.44
N LYS A 401 18.72 -24.21 0.24
CA LYS A 401 19.85 -24.95 0.80
C LYS A 401 21.14 -24.66 0.03
N PRO A 402 22.29 -24.50 0.71
CA PRO A 402 23.58 -24.29 0.04
C PRO A 402 23.89 -25.36 -1.01
N GLY A 403 24.33 -24.93 -2.21
CA GLY A 403 24.70 -25.83 -3.31
C GLY A 403 23.55 -26.40 -4.13
N SER A 404 22.31 -25.96 -3.88
CA SER A 404 21.16 -26.33 -4.71
C SER A 404 21.20 -25.67 -6.09
N ALA A 405 20.38 -26.17 -7.01
CA ALA A 405 20.15 -25.53 -8.30
C ALA A 405 19.64 -24.08 -8.10
N PRO A 406 19.90 -23.16 -9.04
CA PRO A 406 19.41 -21.78 -8.95
C PRO A 406 17.89 -21.66 -9.11
N PHE A 407 17.25 -22.62 -9.79
CA PHE A 407 15.81 -22.64 -10.03
C PHE A 407 15.27 -24.06 -10.22
N GLU A 408 13.95 -24.16 -10.30
CA GLU A 408 13.19 -25.36 -10.63
C GLU A 408 12.05 -25.03 -11.59
N LEU A 409 11.81 -25.91 -12.55
CA LEU A 409 10.77 -25.79 -13.56
C LEU A 409 9.75 -26.92 -13.44
N ASN A 410 8.51 -26.61 -13.83
CA ASN A 410 7.50 -27.61 -14.07
C ASN A 410 7.07 -27.55 -15.55
N GLU A 411 7.57 -28.51 -16.34
CA GLU A 411 7.34 -28.53 -17.79
C GLU A 411 5.86 -28.71 -18.16
N ASP A 412 5.09 -29.46 -17.38
CA ASP A 412 3.65 -29.62 -17.64
C ASP A 412 2.93 -28.27 -17.57
N ALA A 413 3.24 -27.43 -16.56
CA ALA A 413 2.68 -26.10 -16.45
C ALA A 413 3.14 -25.18 -17.59
N LEU A 414 4.42 -25.28 -17.98
CA LEU A 414 5.03 -24.44 -19.00
C LEU A 414 4.69 -24.87 -20.43
N SER A 415 4.09 -26.05 -20.63
CA SER A 415 3.57 -26.50 -21.93
C SER A 415 2.47 -25.58 -22.49
N GLU A 416 1.81 -24.81 -21.63
CA GLU A 416 0.85 -23.75 -22.02
C GLU A 416 1.45 -22.73 -23.00
N ILE A 417 2.77 -22.50 -22.93
CA ILE A 417 3.49 -21.61 -23.85
C ILE A 417 3.37 -22.07 -25.31
N ASP A 418 3.23 -23.38 -25.53
CA ASP A 418 3.12 -23.97 -26.87
C ASP A 418 1.75 -23.71 -27.52
N GLU A 419 0.75 -23.30 -26.73
CA GLU A 419 -0.61 -22.96 -27.17
C GLU A 419 -0.75 -21.49 -27.59
N TRP A 420 0.24 -20.64 -27.28
CA TRP A 420 0.19 -19.21 -27.55
C TRP A 420 0.25 -18.90 -29.05
N GLN A 421 -0.64 -18.02 -29.49
CA GLN A 421 -0.71 -17.56 -30.87
C GLN A 421 0.14 -16.29 -31.00
N TRP A 422 1.05 -16.28 -31.98
CA TRP A 422 1.87 -15.10 -32.28
C TRP A 422 1.09 -14.12 -33.17
N PRO A 423 1.28 -12.80 -33.00
CA PRO A 423 2.17 -12.12 -32.05
C PRO A 423 1.73 -12.18 -30.56
N LEU A 424 2.67 -11.99 -29.64
CA LEU A 424 2.38 -11.93 -28.20
C LEU A 424 2.31 -10.47 -27.75
N HIS A 425 1.22 -10.06 -27.12
CA HIS A 425 0.95 -8.68 -26.70
C HIS A 425 1.01 -8.55 -25.18
N MET A 426 1.97 -7.80 -24.66
CA MET A 426 2.17 -7.59 -23.22
C MET A 426 1.64 -6.21 -22.88
N ILE A 427 0.59 -6.16 -22.05
CA ILE A 427 -0.04 -4.91 -21.65
C ILE A 427 0.02 -4.70 -20.14
N ASP A 428 0.18 -3.45 -19.75
CA ASP A 428 0.17 -3.03 -18.36
C ASP A 428 -0.57 -1.69 -18.25
N PHE A 429 -1.36 -1.52 -17.19
CA PHE A 429 -2.20 -0.34 -16.99
C PHE A 429 -1.83 0.39 -15.72
N GLU A 430 -1.92 1.72 -15.79
CA GLU A 430 -1.81 2.57 -14.63
C GLU A 430 -3.16 3.21 -14.31
N THR A 431 -3.53 3.09 -13.04
CA THR A 431 -4.84 3.53 -12.54
C THR A 431 -4.72 4.30 -11.23
N THR A 432 -5.75 5.11 -10.94
CA THR A 432 -5.92 5.78 -9.64
C THR A 432 -7.34 5.54 -9.12
N ALA A 433 -7.48 5.55 -7.80
CA ALA A 433 -8.77 5.44 -7.12
C ALA A 433 -8.82 6.49 -5.99
N PRO A 434 -9.03 7.77 -6.31
CA PRO A 434 -8.93 8.84 -5.33
C PRO A 434 -10.08 8.79 -4.31
N ALA A 435 -9.74 9.10 -3.06
CA ALA A 435 -10.69 9.27 -1.96
C ALA A 435 -11.73 10.37 -2.24
N ILE A 436 -11.29 11.52 -2.76
CA ILE A 436 -12.15 12.59 -3.27
C ILE A 436 -12.14 12.46 -4.81
N PRO A 437 -13.24 12.03 -5.45
CA PRO A 437 -13.27 11.86 -6.90
C PRO A 437 -13.01 13.16 -7.67
N PHE A 438 -12.37 13.04 -8.83
CA PHE A 438 -11.98 14.18 -9.66
C PHE A 438 -13.14 14.75 -10.49
N PHE A 439 -14.08 13.88 -10.88
CA PHE A 439 -15.13 14.18 -11.85
C PHE A 439 -16.52 13.96 -11.23
N ALA A 440 -17.48 14.78 -11.64
CA ALA A 440 -18.88 14.65 -11.27
C ALA A 440 -19.45 13.30 -11.75
N GLY A 441 -20.39 12.74 -10.99
CA GLY A 441 -20.96 11.42 -11.25
C GLY A 441 -20.13 10.25 -10.73
N MET A 442 -18.88 10.48 -10.31
CA MET A 442 -18.04 9.42 -9.74
C MET A 442 -18.28 9.18 -8.25
N ARG A 443 -17.95 7.97 -7.82
CA ARG A 443 -17.94 7.53 -6.42
C ARG A 443 -16.52 7.53 -5.86
N PRO A 444 -16.34 7.70 -4.54
CA PRO A 444 -15.04 7.52 -3.89
C PRO A 444 -14.40 6.18 -4.22
N TYR A 445 -13.08 6.18 -4.42
CA TYR A 445 -12.29 5.00 -4.79
C TYR A 445 -12.74 4.30 -6.09
N GLN A 446 -13.54 4.97 -6.92
CA GLN A 446 -13.83 4.48 -8.27
C GLN A 446 -12.58 4.62 -9.15
N THR A 447 -12.24 3.55 -9.86
CA THR A 447 -11.05 3.47 -10.70
C THR A 447 -11.11 4.46 -11.87
N VAL A 448 -10.02 5.18 -12.08
CA VAL A 448 -9.70 5.96 -13.27
C VAL A 448 -8.47 5.33 -13.92
N ALA A 449 -8.63 4.81 -15.14
CA ALA A 449 -7.50 4.34 -15.94
C ALA A 449 -6.97 5.49 -16.79
N PHE A 450 -5.70 5.83 -16.62
CA PHE A 450 -5.12 7.03 -17.24
C PHE A 450 -3.94 6.72 -18.16
N GLN A 451 -3.40 5.50 -18.15
CA GLN A 451 -2.25 5.13 -18.97
C GLN A 451 -2.17 3.63 -19.22
N PHE A 452 -1.68 3.24 -20.40
CA PHE A 452 -1.18 1.88 -20.65
C PHE A 452 0.15 1.90 -21.40
N SER A 453 0.88 0.80 -21.27
CA SER A 453 2.02 0.43 -22.11
C SER A 453 1.71 -0.87 -22.88
N HIS A 454 2.34 -1.07 -24.03
CA HIS A 454 2.14 -2.24 -24.87
C HIS A 454 3.41 -2.66 -25.60
N HIS A 455 3.98 -3.80 -25.22
CA HIS A 455 5.03 -4.47 -25.99
C HIS A 455 4.47 -5.59 -26.84
N VAL A 456 5.12 -5.83 -27.97
CA VAL A 456 4.82 -6.96 -28.85
C VAL A 456 6.08 -7.78 -29.07
N MET A 457 5.93 -9.10 -28.93
CA MET A 457 6.89 -10.08 -29.42
C MET A 457 6.34 -10.71 -30.69
N GLU A 458 7.12 -10.66 -31.77
CA GLU A 458 6.79 -11.24 -33.07
C GLU A 458 7.77 -12.38 -33.36
N ARG A 459 7.27 -13.45 -33.98
CA ARG A 459 8.09 -14.57 -34.43
C ARG A 459 8.12 -14.58 -35.95
N ASP A 460 9.32 -14.50 -36.53
CA ASP A 460 9.49 -14.60 -37.96
C ASP A 460 9.39 -16.05 -38.46
N SER A 461 9.31 -16.23 -39.79
CA SER A 461 9.22 -17.54 -40.42
C SER A 461 10.45 -18.43 -40.21
N GLY A 462 11.58 -17.86 -39.81
CA GLY A 462 12.82 -18.57 -39.46
C GLY A 462 12.93 -18.93 -37.97
N GLY A 463 11.93 -18.58 -37.16
CA GLY A 463 11.92 -18.79 -35.71
C GLY A 463 12.63 -17.71 -34.90
N GLY A 464 13.12 -16.64 -35.53
CA GLY A 464 13.66 -15.47 -34.85
C GLY A 464 12.57 -14.69 -34.14
N ILE A 465 12.89 -14.13 -32.96
CA ILE A 465 11.96 -13.31 -32.17
C ILE A 465 12.40 -11.85 -32.26
N SER A 466 11.50 -10.98 -32.71
CA SER A 466 11.64 -9.52 -32.64
C SER A 466 10.76 -8.95 -31.54
N ILE A 467 11.24 -7.89 -30.90
CA ILE A 467 10.58 -7.22 -29.77
C ILE A 467 10.48 -5.73 -30.10
N ARG A 468 9.32 -5.14 -29.81
CA ARG A 468 9.14 -3.69 -29.87
C ARG A 468 8.19 -3.24 -28.77
N HIS A 469 8.48 -2.10 -28.16
CA HIS A 469 7.45 -1.29 -27.51
C HIS A 469 6.57 -0.74 -28.63
N ALA A 470 5.39 -1.30 -28.79
CA ALA A 470 4.54 -1.08 -29.96
C ALA A 470 3.78 0.24 -29.85
N ASN A 471 3.12 0.43 -28.71
CA ASN A 471 2.21 1.52 -28.44
C ASN A 471 2.24 1.87 -26.95
N GLN A 472 1.85 3.09 -26.64
CA GLN A 472 1.59 3.55 -25.27
C GLN A 472 0.60 4.70 -25.35
N TRP A 473 -0.15 4.91 -24.27
CA TRP A 473 -1.06 6.03 -24.16
C TRP A 473 -1.08 6.53 -22.72
N ILE A 474 -1.23 7.84 -22.56
CA ILE A 474 -1.40 8.49 -21.27
C ILE A 474 -2.24 9.75 -21.44
N SER A 475 -3.12 10.01 -20.47
CA SER A 475 -3.77 11.31 -20.30
C SER A 475 -3.35 11.89 -18.96
N THR A 476 -2.75 13.08 -18.97
CA THR A 476 -2.42 13.86 -17.76
C THR A 476 -3.19 15.17 -17.69
N GLN A 477 -4.14 15.42 -18.61
CA GLN A 477 -4.88 16.68 -18.66
C GLN A 477 -5.83 16.79 -17.47
N ALA A 478 -5.69 17.87 -16.70
CA ALA A 478 -6.57 18.11 -15.55
C ALA A 478 -8.01 18.40 -16.01
N GLY A 479 -8.98 17.83 -15.30
CA GLY A 479 -10.41 18.05 -15.58
C GLY A 479 -10.97 17.24 -16.75
N CYS A 480 -10.18 16.33 -17.33
CA CYS A 480 -10.65 15.42 -18.37
C CYS A 480 -10.66 13.99 -17.84
N ASP A 481 -11.81 13.33 -17.87
CA ASP A 481 -11.91 11.90 -17.54
C ASP A 481 -11.29 11.05 -18.65
N PRO A 482 -10.18 10.35 -18.39
CA PRO A 482 -9.47 9.57 -19.41
C PRO A 482 -10.13 8.22 -19.70
N SER A 483 -11.05 7.76 -18.85
CA SER A 483 -11.40 6.34 -18.73
C SER A 483 -11.99 5.73 -20.01
N ILE A 484 -12.80 6.47 -20.77
CA ILE A 484 -13.39 5.98 -22.02
C ILE A 484 -12.37 6.04 -23.17
N GLU A 485 -11.61 7.14 -23.26
CA GLU A 485 -10.58 7.29 -24.30
C GLU A 485 -9.45 6.28 -24.13
N PHE A 486 -9.11 5.94 -22.89
CA PHE A 486 -8.21 4.86 -22.54
C PHE A 486 -8.58 3.55 -23.25
N VAL A 487 -9.86 3.15 -23.20
CA VAL A 487 -10.33 1.90 -23.83
C VAL A 487 -10.27 2.00 -25.35
N ARG A 488 -10.62 3.16 -25.93
CA ARG A 488 -10.52 3.40 -27.38
C ARG A 488 -9.08 3.26 -27.87
N GLU A 489 -8.14 3.84 -27.15
CA GLU A 489 -6.72 3.83 -27.48
C GLU A 489 -6.12 2.42 -27.30
N LEU A 490 -6.51 1.70 -26.25
CA LEU A 490 -6.11 0.30 -26.06
C LEU A 490 -6.63 -0.59 -27.20
N LYS A 491 -7.90 -0.40 -27.59
CA LYS A 491 -8.50 -1.11 -28.73
C LYS A 491 -7.77 -0.81 -30.03
N ARG A 492 -7.43 0.45 -30.30
CA ARG A 492 -6.64 0.85 -31.48
C ARG A 492 -5.24 0.22 -31.47
N ALA A 493 -4.61 0.11 -30.30
CA ALA A 493 -3.28 -0.50 -30.16
C ALA A 493 -3.29 -2.02 -30.39
N LEU A 494 -4.28 -2.73 -29.85
CA LEU A 494 -4.39 -4.19 -29.96
C LEU A 494 -5.05 -4.67 -31.26
N MET A 495 -5.92 -3.85 -31.86
CA MET A 495 -6.70 -4.18 -33.06
C MET A 495 -6.57 -3.08 -34.14
N PRO A 496 -5.35 -2.78 -34.63
CA PRO A 496 -5.13 -1.69 -35.58
C PRO A 496 -5.91 -1.88 -36.90
N GLU A 497 -6.12 -3.14 -37.32
CA GLU A 497 -6.90 -3.50 -38.51
C GLU A 497 -8.34 -3.93 -38.17
N GLY A 498 -8.81 -3.67 -36.95
CA GLY A 498 -10.14 -4.03 -36.46
C GLY A 498 -10.30 -5.49 -36.03
N VAL A 499 -9.23 -6.29 -36.04
CA VAL A 499 -9.19 -7.68 -35.54
C VAL A 499 -8.00 -7.86 -34.59
N LEU A 500 -8.19 -8.66 -33.54
CA LEU A 500 -7.12 -9.02 -32.60
C LEU A 500 -6.39 -10.28 -33.08
N GLU A 501 -5.17 -10.11 -33.56
CA GLU A 501 -4.26 -11.21 -33.88
C GLU A 501 -3.43 -11.61 -32.65
N GLY A 502 -3.08 -12.89 -32.55
CA GLY A 502 -2.19 -13.36 -31.48
C GLY A 502 -2.84 -13.52 -30.09
N THR A 503 -2.00 -13.44 -29.05
CA THR A 503 -2.35 -13.66 -27.64
C THR A 503 -1.99 -12.45 -26.79
N VAL A 504 -2.92 -12.03 -25.93
CA VAL A 504 -2.73 -10.88 -25.02
C VAL A 504 -2.38 -11.37 -23.62
N PHE A 505 -1.43 -10.70 -22.98
CA PHE A 505 -0.86 -11.05 -21.69
C PHE A 505 -1.02 -9.90 -20.72
N ARG A 506 -1.34 -10.28 -19.49
CA ARG A 506 -1.26 -9.44 -18.29
C ARG A 506 -0.40 -10.14 -17.26
N TYR A 507 0.20 -9.40 -16.33
CA TYR A 507 0.96 -10.05 -15.28
C TYR A 507 0.05 -10.68 -14.22
N HIS A 508 -0.95 -9.94 -13.75
CA HIS A 508 -1.87 -10.40 -12.69
C HIS A 508 -3.29 -9.88 -12.97
N ASN A 509 -4.26 -10.09 -12.08
CA ASN A 509 -5.69 -9.82 -12.32
C ASN A 509 -6.09 -8.32 -12.39
N HIS A 510 -5.12 -7.40 -12.29
CA HIS A 510 -5.40 -5.97 -12.26
C HIS A 510 -6.06 -5.51 -13.56
N GLU A 511 -5.43 -5.78 -14.71
CA GLU A 511 -5.87 -5.34 -16.04
C GLU A 511 -7.28 -5.84 -16.37
N ASN A 512 -7.56 -7.11 -16.04
CA ASN A 512 -8.88 -7.71 -16.19
C ASN A 512 -9.91 -6.96 -15.33
N THR A 513 -9.60 -6.71 -14.06
CA THR A 513 -10.50 -6.00 -13.14
C THR A 513 -10.80 -4.58 -13.59
N VAL A 514 -9.78 -3.85 -14.06
CA VAL A 514 -9.92 -2.48 -14.59
C VAL A 514 -10.85 -2.46 -15.78
N LEU A 515 -10.61 -3.31 -16.79
CA LEU A 515 -11.44 -3.38 -17.99
C LEU A 515 -12.88 -3.79 -17.66
N ARG A 516 -13.08 -4.76 -16.76
CA ARG A 516 -14.43 -5.13 -16.28
C ARG A 516 -15.13 -3.97 -15.57
N SER A 517 -14.42 -3.17 -14.77
CA SER A 517 -14.98 -1.97 -14.14
C SER A 517 -15.36 -0.90 -15.18
N LEU A 518 -14.47 -0.66 -16.15
CA LEU A 518 -14.71 0.30 -17.22
C LEU A 518 -15.88 -0.12 -18.13
N ARG A 519 -16.06 -1.42 -18.38
CA ARG A 519 -17.24 -1.95 -19.08
C ARG A 519 -18.54 -1.52 -18.41
N HIS A 520 -18.65 -1.67 -17.09
CA HIS A 520 -19.84 -1.23 -16.35
C HIS A 520 -20.07 0.28 -16.51
N ARG A 521 -19.00 1.07 -16.39
CA ARG A 521 -19.06 2.53 -16.57
C ARG A 521 -19.51 2.93 -17.98
N ILE A 522 -18.98 2.30 -19.03
CA ILE A 522 -19.32 2.60 -20.42
C ILE A 522 -20.82 2.39 -20.66
N VAL A 523 -21.38 1.29 -20.15
CA VAL A 523 -22.82 0.99 -20.24
C VAL A 523 -23.67 2.05 -19.54
N GLU A 524 -23.17 2.64 -18.45
CA GLU A 524 -23.88 3.69 -17.69
C GLU A 524 -23.76 5.09 -18.32
N THR A 525 -22.76 5.36 -19.17
CA THR A 525 -22.37 6.72 -19.58
C THR A 525 -22.96 7.19 -20.92
N ASP A 526 -23.83 6.41 -21.57
CA ASP A 526 -24.47 6.75 -22.87
C ASP A 526 -23.47 7.26 -23.93
N VAL A 527 -22.47 6.43 -24.22
CA VAL A 527 -21.38 6.74 -25.17
C VAL A 527 -21.72 6.18 -26.55
N ALA A 528 -21.45 6.95 -27.61
CA ALA A 528 -21.84 6.61 -28.99
C ALA A 528 -21.27 5.26 -29.50
N ASP A 529 -20.08 4.87 -29.06
CA ASP A 529 -19.37 3.64 -29.42
C ASP A 529 -19.38 2.59 -28.30
N ALA A 530 -20.36 2.66 -27.38
CA ALA A 530 -20.43 1.78 -26.21
C ALA A 530 -20.42 0.29 -26.56
N ASP A 531 -21.24 -0.16 -27.53
CA ASP A 531 -21.32 -1.57 -27.93
C ASP A 531 -19.96 -2.10 -28.41
N GLU A 532 -19.27 -1.33 -29.26
CA GLU A 532 -17.96 -1.70 -29.81
C GLU A 532 -16.88 -1.79 -28.72
N LEU A 533 -16.91 -0.90 -27.73
CA LEU A 533 -15.99 -0.94 -26.60
C LEU A 533 -16.30 -2.10 -25.66
N VAL A 534 -17.58 -2.36 -25.37
CA VAL A 534 -18.02 -3.48 -24.54
C VAL A 534 -17.62 -4.81 -25.18
N ASP A 535 -17.85 -4.97 -26.48
CA ASP A 535 -17.47 -6.17 -27.23
C ASP A 535 -15.95 -6.40 -27.20
N PHE A 536 -15.16 -5.34 -27.38
CA PHE A 536 -13.70 -5.42 -27.25
C PHE A 536 -13.27 -5.83 -25.84
N ILE A 537 -13.84 -5.23 -24.80
CA ILE A 537 -13.51 -5.58 -23.43
C ILE A 537 -13.92 -7.05 -23.20
N ASP A 538 -15.12 -7.48 -23.62
CA ASP A 538 -15.62 -8.86 -23.49
C ASP A 538 -14.74 -9.87 -24.25
N LEU A 539 -14.15 -9.49 -25.38
CA LEU A 539 -13.24 -10.34 -26.15
C LEU A 539 -12.00 -10.75 -25.35
N ILE A 540 -11.41 -9.85 -24.56
CA ILE A 540 -10.09 -10.04 -23.93
C ILE A 540 -10.12 -10.26 -22.41
N THR A 541 -11.30 -10.41 -21.80
CA THR A 541 -11.43 -10.55 -20.34
C THR A 541 -12.42 -11.63 -19.95
N HIS A 542 -12.45 -11.93 -18.66
CA HIS A 542 -13.42 -12.83 -18.05
C HIS A 542 -14.08 -12.20 -16.82
N SER A 543 -15.24 -12.75 -16.43
CA SER A 543 -15.93 -12.43 -15.19
C SER A 543 -16.25 -13.70 -14.40
N THR A 544 -16.11 -13.61 -13.07
CA THR A 544 -16.51 -14.72 -12.19
C THR A 544 -18.00 -14.59 -11.87
N GLY A 545 -18.79 -15.60 -12.22
CA GLY A 545 -20.25 -15.64 -12.06
C GLY A 545 -20.74 -15.74 -10.61
N LYS A 546 -20.27 -14.88 -9.69
CA LYS A 546 -20.82 -14.82 -8.33
C LYS A 546 -22.28 -14.35 -8.39
N GLY A 547 -23.20 -15.32 -8.52
CA GLY A 547 -24.65 -15.11 -8.61
C GLY A 547 -25.26 -15.24 -10.02
N GLY A 548 -24.52 -15.70 -11.03
CA GLY A 548 -24.99 -15.85 -12.42
C GLY A 548 -24.03 -16.65 -13.30
N GLU A 549 -24.27 -16.67 -14.63
CA GLU A 549 -23.33 -17.25 -15.59
C GLU A 549 -22.08 -16.36 -15.73
N GLY A 550 -20.89 -16.96 -15.61
CA GLY A 550 -19.63 -16.26 -15.83
C GLY A 550 -19.35 -16.07 -17.32
N HIS A 551 -18.49 -15.12 -17.65
CA HIS A 551 -18.05 -14.84 -19.03
C HIS A 551 -16.56 -15.15 -19.17
N VAL A 552 -16.15 -15.73 -20.29
CA VAL A 552 -14.74 -15.88 -20.69
C VAL A 552 -14.62 -15.49 -22.15
N GLY A 553 -13.85 -14.44 -22.43
CA GLY A 553 -13.61 -13.96 -23.79
C GLY A 553 -12.83 -14.97 -24.64
N GLU A 554 -13.05 -14.95 -25.95
CA GLU A 554 -12.34 -15.81 -26.92
C GLU A 554 -10.82 -15.57 -26.89
N LYS A 555 -10.39 -14.34 -26.58
CA LYS A 555 -9.00 -13.91 -26.46
C LYS A 555 -8.67 -13.48 -25.03
N ASP A 556 -9.30 -14.10 -24.03
CA ASP A 556 -9.06 -13.80 -22.61
C ASP A 556 -7.56 -13.71 -22.30
N MET A 557 -7.17 -12.64 -21.62
CA MET A 557 -5.76 -12.35 -21.36
C MET A 557 -5.11 -13.46 -20.53
N VAL A 558 -3.97 -13.95 -21.01
CA VAL A 558 -3.13 -14.92 -20.30
C VAL A 558 -2.48 -14.25 -19.08
N ASP A 559 -2.52 -14.96 -17.95
CA ASP A 559 -2.02 -14.52 -16.64
C ASP A 559 -0.62 -15.09 -16.37
N LEU A 560 0.42 -14.26 -16.52
CA LEU A 560 1.81 -14.69 -16.33
C LEU A 560 2.16 -14.98 -14.86
N HIS A 561 1.51 -14.34 -13.88
CA HIS A 561 1.70 -14.64 -12.46
C HIS A 561 1.21 -16.04 -12.12
N SER A 562 0.06 -16.45 -12.68
CA SER A 562 -0.45 -17.82 -12.58
C SER A 562 0.54 -18.84 -13.18
N LEU A 563 1.08 -18.54 -14.37
CA LEU A 563 2.08 -19.40 -15.00
C LEU A 563 3.35 -19.53 -14.17
N VAL A 564 3.90 -18.42 -13.68
CA VAL A 564 5.08 -18.40 -12.77
C VAL A 564 4.80 -19.22 -11.51
N ARG A 565 3.63 -19.02 -10.88
CA ARG A 565 3.24 -19.75 -9.66
C ARG A 565 3.31 -21.27 -9.87
N ARG A 566 2.83 -21.76 -11.02
CA ARG A 566 2.72 -23.18 -11.34
C ARG A 566 3.99 -23.76 -11.99
N GLY A 567 4.75 -22.93 -12.71
CA GLY A 567 5.79 -23.37 -13.65
C GLY A 567 7.22 -23.06 -13.27
N TYR A 568 7.48 -22.05 -12.42
CA TYR A 568 8.84 -21.54 -12.18
C TYR A 568 9.07 -21.13 -10.72
N VAL A 569 10.14 -21.67 -10.11
CA VAL A 569 10.60 -21.30 -8.78
C VAL A 569 12.09 -20.95 -8.85
N SER A 570 12.45 -19.73 -8.44
CA SER A 570 13.85 -19.30 -8.37
C SER A 570 14.32 -19.18 -6.93
N ALA A 571 15.57 -19.59 -6.67
CA ALA A 571 16.25 -19.31 -5.41
C ALA A 571 16.40 -17.81 -5.18
N LYS A 572 16.64 -17.03 -6.26
CA LYS A 572 16.85 -15.58 -6.20
C LYS A 572 15.59 -14.80 -5.81
N ALA A 573 14.41 -15.29 -6.22
CA ALA A 573 13.12 -14.66 -5.90
C ALA A 573 12.70 -14.83 -4.43
N GLY A 574 13.39 -15.68 -3.65
CA GLY A 574 13.14 -15.84 -2.20
C GLY A 574 11.74 -16.37 -1.85
N GLY A 575 10.99 -16.88 -2.82
CA GLY A 575 9.59 -17.32 -2.68
C GLY A 575 8.56 -16.34 -3.24
N SER A 576 8.93 -15.08 -3.49
CA SER A 576 8.02 -14.10 -4.12
C SER A 576 7.67 -14.52 -5.55
N ILE A 577 6.47 -14.10 -5.98
CA ILE A 577 5.94 -14.32 -7.33
C ILE A 577 5.43 -13.04 -7.97
N SER A 578 5.77 -11.86 -7.43
CA SER A 578 5.48 -10.61 -8.09
C SER A 578 6.57 -10.25 -9.11
N LEU A 579 6.21 -9.47 -10.13
CA LEU A 579 7.07 -9.20 -11.29
C LEU A 579 8.40 -8.57 -10.86
N LYS A 580 8.35 -7.69 -9.86
CA LYS A 580 9.51 -7.02 -9.26
C LYS A 580 10.58 -7.99 -8.74
N TYR A 581 10.22 -9.16 -8.21
CA TYR A 581 11.21 -10.17 -7.77
C TYR A 581 11.51 -11.19 -8.86
N ILE A 582 10.52 -11.48 -9.72
CA ILE A 582 10.66 -12.45 -10.80
C ILE A 582 11.56 -11.93 -11.92
N LEU A 583 11.52 -10.64 -12.25
CA LEU A 583 12.36 -10.04 -13.28
C LEU A 583 13.86 -10.14 -12.96
N PRO A 584 14.36 -9.68 -11.79
CA PRO A 584 15.76 -9.91 -11.43
C PRO A 584 16.11 -11.40 -11.30
N ALA A 585 15.17 -12.24 -10.87
CA ALA A 585 15.39 -13.68 -10.74
C ALA A 585 15.57 -14.38 -12.09
N ILE A 586 14.70 -14.11 -13.07
CA ILE A 586 14.80 -14.75 -14.39
C ILE A 586 16.04 -14.27 -15.14
N LEU A 587 16.42 -12.99 -14.99
CA LEU A 587 17.66 -12.45 -15.54
C LEU A 587 18.91 -13.06 -14.89
N HIS A 588 18.86 -13.34 -13.59
CA HIS A 588 19.91 -14.07 -12.89
C HIS A 588 20.02 -15.52 -13.37
N ASP A 589 18.89 -16.20 -13.57
CA ASP A 589 18.82 -17.62 -13.93
C ASP A 589 19.12 -17.87 -15.42
N VAL A 590 19.01 -16.83 -16.26
CA VAL A 590 19.26 -16.88 -17.71
C VAL A 590 20.24 -15.77 -18.16
N PRO A 591 21.56 -15.95 -17.93
CA PRO A 591 22.56 -14.92 -18.19
C PRO A 591 22.64 -14.42 -19.65
N GLU A 592 22.29 -15.25 -20.63
CA GLU A 592 22.25 -14.88 -22.06
C GLU A 592 21.10 -13.92 -22.39
N VAL A 593 19.96 -14.03 -21.68
CA VAL A 593 18.88 -13.04 -21.78
C VAL A 593 19.35 -11.75 -21.13
N ALA A 594 19.94 -11.82 -19.93
CA ALA A 594 20.51 -10.65 -19.26
C ALA A 594 21.59 -9.93 -20.09
N ALA A 595 22.47 -10.68 -20.78
CA ALA A 595 23.51 -10.12 -21.63
C ALA A 595 22.95 -9.22 -22.75
N ARG A 596 21.72 -9.45 -23.22
CA ARG A 596 21.08 -8.59 -24.23
C ARG A 596 20.74 -7.20 -23.67
N TYR A 597 20.31 -7.15 -22.42
CA TYR A 597 19.80 -5.92 -21.76
C TYR A 597 20.89 -5.12 -21.04
N SER A 598 22.13 -5.63 -21.00
CA SER A 598 23.31 -4.92 -20.49
C SER A 598 24.15 -4.22 -21.57
N VAL A 599 23.76 -4.32 -22.84
CA VAL A 599 24.51 -3.78 -23.98
C VAL A 599 23.94 -2.43 -24.44
N PRO A 600 24.76 -1.36 -24.52
CA PRO A 600 24.36 -0.08 -25.09
C PRO A 600 23.89 -0.19 -26.55
N GLY A 601 22.95 0.67 -26.97
CA GLY A 601 22.48 0.72 -28.36
C GLY A 601 21.51 -0.41 -28.76
N ILE A 602 21.02 -1.21 -27.81
CA ILE A 602 20.00 -2.24 -28.08
C ILE A 602 18.58 -1.71 -27.94
N TYR A 603 18.28 -0.99 -26.87
CA TYR A 603 16.91 -0.58 -26.50
C TYR A 603 16.72 0.93 -26.64
N GLY A 604 15.78 1.37 -27.46
CA GLY A 604 15.49 2.79 -27.64
C GLY A 604 14.97 3.13 -29.04
N ARG A 605 14.69 4.41 -29.29
CA ARG A 605 14.09 4.87 -30.55
C ARG A 605 15.03 4.57 -31.74
N GLY A 606 14.53 3.82 -32.71
CA GLY A 606 15.29 3.43 -33.91
C GLY A 606 16.40 2.39 -33.66
N LEU A 607 16.44 1.77 -32.47
CA LEU A 607 17.39 0.71 -32.14
C LEU A 607 16.77 -0.67 -32.37
N LYS A 608 17.54 -1.72 -32.07
CA LYS A 608 17.16 -3.12 -32.35
C LYS A 608 15.87 -3.54 -31.63
N ILE A 609 15.67 -3.06 -30.41
CA ILE A 609 14.41 -3.14 -29.68
C ILE A 609 13.85 -1.71 -29.66
N PRO A 610 12.93 -1.37 -30.58
CA PRO A 610 12.37 -0.03 -30.68
C PRO A 610 11.58 0.32 -29.42
N SER A 611 11.74 1.56 -28.96
CA SER A 611 10.96 2.18 -27.89
C SER A 611 10.15 3.37 -28.42
N CYS A 612 8.92 3.54 -27.92
CA CYS A 612 8.16 4.78 -28.11
C CYS A 612 8.79 5.96 -27.35
N ASN A 613 9.45 5.67 -26.22
CA ASN A 613 10.05 6.68 -25.34
C ASN A 613 11.41 7.15 -25.87
N ASP A 614 11.72 8.42 -25.60
CA ASP A 614 13.02 8.99 -25.91
C ASP A 614 14.00 8.70 -24.76
N TRP A 615 14.93 7.79 -25.05
CA TRP A 615 16.03 7.39 -24.16
C TRP A 615 17.36 8.04 -24.58
N GLY A 616 17.31 9.02 -25.50
CA GLY A 616 18.49 9.62 -26.08
C GLY A 616 19.14 8.76 -27.18
N PRO A 617 20.21 9.27 -27.81
CA PRO A 617 20.79 8.67 -29.01
C PRO A 617 21.47 7.31 -28.77
N SER A 618 21.91 7.03 -27.55
CA SER A 618 22.55 5.76 -27.18
C SER A 618 21.56 4.69 -26.71
N GLY A 619 20.27 5.03 -26.60
CA GLY A 619 19.27 4.19 -25.97
C GLY A 619 19.45 4.05 -24.45
N HIS A 620 18.68 3.15 -23.87
CA HIS A 620 18.73 2.82 -22.44
C HIS A 620 19.37 1.47 -22.19
N VAL A 621 20.12 1.37 -21.09
CA VAL A 621 20.73 0.11 -20.63
C VAL A 621 20.02 -0.31 -19.35
N TRP A 622 19.21 -1.36 -19.44
CA TRP A 622 18.37 -1.84 -18.34
C TRP A 622 19.15 -2.61 -17.28
N LEU A 623 20.35 -3.09 -17.59
CA LEU A 623 21.19 -3.82 -16.64
C LEU A 623 22.57 -3.20 -16.51
N THR A 624 22.82 -2.59 -15.34
CA THR A 624 24.11 -2.00 -15.00
C THR A 624 24.62 -2.53 -13.66
N PRO A 625 25.96 -2.60 -13.47
CA PRO A 625 26.55 -2.93 -12.18
C PRO A 625 26.14 -1.97 -11.06
N GLU A 626 25.99 -0.68 -11.37
CA GLU A 626 25.64 0.37 -10.42
C GLU A 626 24.23 0.20 -9.86
N ALA A 627 23.30 -0.30 -10.69
CA ALA A 627 21.94 -0.65 -10.31
C ALA A 627 21.85 -2.02 -9.59
N GLY A 628 22.95 -2.73 -9.41
CA GLY A 628 22.96 -4.08 -8.83
C GLY A 628 22.28 -5.14 -9.72
N GLY A 629 22.16 -4.87 -11.02
CA GLY A 629 21.47 -5.75 -11.97
C GLY A 629 19.94 -5.74 -11.84
N ASP A 630 19.35 -4.70 -11.25
CA ASP A 630 17.90 -4.51 -11.14
C ASP A 630 17.42 -3.41 -12.11
N PRO A 631 16.61 -3.75 -13.13
CA PRO A 631 16.09 -2.78 -14.08
C PRO A 631 15.31 -1.62 -13.47
N TYR A 632 14.58 -1.83 -12.37
CA TYR A 632 13.81 -0.77 -11.71
C TYR A 632 14.70 0.34 -11.13
N ARG A 633 15.97 0.01 -10.83
CA ARG A 633 16.96 0.97 -10.32
C ARG A 633 17.68 1.77 -11.41
N THR A 634 17.38 1.50 -12.69
CA THR A 634 17.96 2.25 -13.83
C THR A 634 17.11 3.43 -14.29
N LEU A 635 15.90 3.60 -13.75
CA LEU A 635 15.02 4.69 -14.13
C LEU A 635 15.58 6.05 -13.70
N PRO A 636 15.55 7.07 -14.57
CA PRO A 636 16.00 8.41 -14.22
C PRO A 636 15.02 9.08 -13.22
N PRO A 637 15.50 10.03 -12.41
CA PRO A 637 14.64 10.86 -11.56
C PRO A 637 13.58 11.61 -12.38
N VAL A 638 12.40 11.80 -11.79
CA VAL A 638 11.24 12.43 -12.45
C VAL A 638 11.34 13.95 -12.42
N PHE A 639 11.90 14.51 -11.36
CA PHE A 639 12.04 15.93 -11.05
C PHE A 639 13.51 16.34 -10.83
N GLY A 640 13.74 17.58 -10.39
CA GLY A 640 15.07 18.09 -10.03
C GLY A 640 15.33 17.96 -8.52
N PRO A 641 16.57 18.28 -8.07
CA PRO A 641 16.93 18.25 -6.64
C PRO A 641 15.99 19.03 -5.72
N GLU A 642 15.36 20.09 -6.24
CA GLU A 642 14.38 20.93 -5.54
C GLU A 642 13.06 20.21 -5.18
N TYR A 643 12.75 19.09 -5.86
CA TYR A 643 11.63 18.20 -5.56
C TYR A 643 12.12 16.87 -4.97
N GLY A 644 13.33 16.87 -4.37
CA GLY A 644 14.02 15.69 -3.84
C GLY A 644 13.15 14.64 -3.14
N PRO A 645 12.17 14.99 -2.27
CA PRO A 645 11.30 14.01 -1.63
C PRO A 645 10.33 13.31 -2.58
N LEU A 646 9.83 14.03 -3.58
CA LEU A 646 8.92 13.48 -4.58
C LEU A 646 9.69 12.61 -5.57
N ASP A 647 10.95 12.95 -5.87
CA ASP A 647 11.82 12.06 -6.63
C ASP A 647 12.25 10.82 -5.85
N GLU A 648 12.63 11.01 -4.59
CA GLU A 648 12.92 9.92 -3.67
C GLU A 648 11.70 9.01 -3.52
N LEU A 649 10.48 9.55 -3.51
CA LEU A 649 9.26 8.76 -3.55
C LEU A 649 9.20 7.86 -4.76
N LEU A 650 9.27 8.45 -5.95
CA LEU A 650 9.05 7.71 -7.18
C LEU A 650 10.15 6.66 -7.35
N PHE A 651 11.37 6.98 -6.91
CA PHE A 651 12.49 6.04 -6.84
C PHE A 651 12.28 4.93 -5.78
N ARG A 652 11.85 5.27 -4.57
CA ARG A 652 11.64 4.32 -3.47
C ARG A 652 10.46 3.42 -3.73
N LEU A 653 9.33 3.91 -4.17
CA LEU A 653 8.19 3.06 -4.50
C LEU A 653 8.44 2.19 -5.76
N ALA A 654 9.33 2.60 -6.67
CA ALA A 654 9.84 1.71 -7.72
C ALA A 654 10.75 0.60 -7.15
N THR A 655 11.29 0.75 -5.93
CA THR A 655 12.30 -0.13 -5.33
C THR A 655 11.90 -0.78 -3.99
N ASP A 656 10.81 -0.38 -3.33
CA ASP A 656 10.44 -0.79 -1.96
C ASP A 656 9.45 -1.96 -1.92
N ASP A 657 9.68 -2.79 -0.91
CA ASP A 657 9.12 -4.11 -0.68
C ASP A 657 7.71 -4.03 -0.07
N GLU A 658 6.66 -4.24 -0.86
CA GLU A 658 5.37 -4.68 -0.32
C GLU A 658 5.02 -6.07 -0.86
N ASP A 659 5.27 -7.06 0.01
CA ASP A 659 4.84 -8.44 -0.12
C ASP A 659 3.31 -8.54 0.04
N GLU A 660 2.70 -9.31 -0.87
CA GLU A 660 1.29 -9.68 -0.94
C GLU A 660 0.67 -9.96 0.44
N GLY A 661 -0.21 -9.07 0.89
CA GLY A 661 -0.89 -9.25 2.17
C GLY A 661 -1.83 -8.14 2.59
N GLY A 662 -2.82 -7.80 1.75
CA GLY A 662 -4.07 -7.19 2.20
C GLY A 662 -4.06 -5.68 2.41
N SER A 663 -4.19 -4.92 1.33
CA SER A 663 -5.26 -3.92 1.13
C SER A 663 -5.27 -3.60 -0.37
N ALA A 664 -6.42 -3.38 -0.98
CA ALA A 664 -6.60 -3.22 -2.42
C ALA A 664 -5.99 -1.91 -3.01
N ILE A 665 -5.02 -1.28 -2.33
CA ILE A 665 -4.51 0.07 -2.63
C ILE A 665 -3.00 0.10 -2.98
N THR A 666 -2.27 -1.02 -2.92
CA THR A 666 -0.79 -0.99 -3.05
C THR A 666 -0.17 -1.59 -4.31
N GLN A 667 -0.91 -1.60 -5.43
CA GLN A 667 -0.31 -1.75 -6.78
C GLN A 667 -0.43 -0.40 -7.51
N GLY A 668 0.69 0.20 -7.93
CA GLY A 668 0.70 1.48 -8.67
C GLY A 668 0.85 2.75 -7.81
N GLY A 669 1.30 2.66 -6.56
CA GLY A 669 1.43 3.84 -5.67
C GLY A 669 2.23 5.00 -6.26
N VAL A 670 3.30 4.72 -7.02
CA VAL A 670 4.13 5.70 -7.77
C VAL A 670 3.27 6.45 -8.77
N ALA A 671 2.72 5.69 -9.72
CA ALA A 671 2.07 6.23 -10.89
C ALA A 671 0.78 6.91 -10.49
N MET A 672 0.02 6.33 -9.57
CA MET A 672 -1.14 6.93 -8.93
C MET A 672 -0.79 8.28 -8.29
N THR A 673 0.28 8.34 -7.49
CA THR A 673 0.66 9.58 -6.79
C THR A 673 1.11 10.66 -7.77
N ALA A 674 1.96 10.31 -8.74
CA ALA A 674 2.42 11.22 -9.77
C ALA A 674 1.25 11.72 -10.64
N TYR A 675 0.34 10.82 -11.04
CA TYR A 675 -0.86 11.20 -11.78
C TYR A 675 -1.79 12.09 -10.96
N ASN A 676 -2.09 11.74 -9.71
CA ASN A 676 -2.90 12.57 -8.82
C ASN A 676 -2.27 13.97 -8.69
N TYR A 677 -0.93 14.04 -8.63
CA TYR A 677 -0.22 15.31 -8.64
C TYR A 677 -0.47 16.13 -9.91
N THR A 678 -0.53 15.50 -11.10
CA THR A 678 -0.92 16.18 -12.34
C THR A 678 -2.34 16.75 -12.32
N GLN A 679 -3.25 16.19 -11.51
CA GLN A 679 -4.63 16.65 -11.42
C GLN A 679 -4.81 17.93 -10.58
N PHE A 680 -3.73 18.43 -9.97
CA PHE A 680 -3.71 19.71 -9.26
C PHE A 680 -3.33 20.89 -10.18
N ALA A 681 -3.96 22.04 -9.97
CA ALA A 681 -3.99 23.17 -10.91
C ALA A 681 -2.71 24.03 -10.97
N GLN A 682 -1.66 23.72 -10.18
CA GLN A 682 -0.50 24.61 -10.01
C GLN A 682 0.77 24.18 -10.75
N LEU A 683 0.72 23.16 -11.61
CA LEU A 683 1.88 22.69 -12.36
C LEU A 683 2.07 23.46 -13.67
N SER A 684 3.32 23.83 -13.96
CA SER A 684 3.75 24.31 -15.27
C SER A 684 3.67 23.20 -16.32
N ASP A 685 3.56 23.57 -17.59
CA ASP A 685 3.54 22.61 -18.71
C ASP A 685 4.81 21.76 -18.71
N PHE A 686 5.96 22.35 -18.39
CA PHE A 686 7.23 21.65 -18.27
C PHE A 686 7.22 20.56 -17.18
N GLU A 687 6.69 20.85 -15.99
CA GLU A 687 6.56 19.84 -14.92
C GLU A 687 5.61 18.71 -15.32
N ARG A 688 4.51 19.04 -15.98
CA ARG A 688 3.54 18.05 -16.47
C ARG A 688 4.14 17.13 -17.53
N GLU A 689 4.85 17.69 -18.51
CA GLU A 689 5.56 16.93 -19.53
C GLU A 689 6.62 16.00 -18.94
N ARG A 690 7.35 16.44 -17.90
CA ARG A 690 8.32 15.60 -17.20
C ARG A 690 7.67 14.43 -16.47
N ILE A 691 6.58 14.68 -15.73
CA ILE A 691 5.81 13.63 -15.04
C ILE A 691 5.29 12.63 -16.07
N GLN A 692 4.71 13.13 -17.17
CA GLN A 692 4.21 12.29 -18.24
C GLN A 692 5.31 11.41 -18.84
N ALA A 693 6.49 11.97 -19.15
CA ALA A 693 7.60 11.21 -19.69
C ALA A 693 8.12 10.15 -18.70
N ALA A 694 8.14 10.44 -17.40
CA ALA A 694 8.53 9.47 -16.39
C ALA A 694 7.51 8.33 -16.23
N LEU A 695 6.22 8.67 -16.16
CA LEU A 695 5.13 7.71 -16.12
C LEU A 695 5.17 6.75 -17.32
N LEU A 696 5.38 7.28 -18.52
CA LEU A 696 5.53 6.48 -19.75
C LEU A 696 6.70 5.49 -19.67
N ARG A 697 7.85 5.92 -19.11
CA ARG A 697 9.03 5.04 -18.94
C ARG A 697 8.83 3.98 -17.84
N TYR A 698 8.08 4.31 -16.80
CA TYR A 698 7.78 3.38 -15.71
C TYR A 698 6.87 2.24 -16.19
N CYS A 699 5.74 2.57 -16.81
CA CYS A 699 4.82 1.56 -17.36
C CYS A 699 5.47 0.76 -18.53
N GLU A 700 6.38 1.37 -19.30
CA GLU A 700 7.20 0.67 -20.30
C GLU A 700 8.06 -0.45 -19.68
N LEU A 701 8.58 -0.25 -18.46
CA LEU A 701 9.41 -1.24 -17.80
C LEU A 701 8.60 -2.48 -17.40
N ASP A 702 7.36 -2.35 -16.96
CA ASP A 702 6.54 -3.49 -16.53
C ASP A 702 6.15 -4.39 -17.72
N THR A 703 5.78 -3.80 -18.86
CA THR A 703 5.55 -4.59 -20.08
C THR A 703 6.84 -5.19 -20.63
N LEU A 704 7.97 -4.49 -20.56
CA LEU A 704 9.28 -5.06 -20.89
C LEU A 704 9.64 -6.22 -19.94
N ALA A 705 9.32 -6.10 -18.66
CA ALA A 705 9.61 -7.13 -17.67
C ALA A 705 8.85 -8.43 -17.98
N MET A 706 7.60 -8.33 -18.45
CA MET A 706 6.86 -9.48 -18.96
C MET A 706 7.51 -10.09 -20.21
N VAL A 707 7.99 -9.26 -21.15
CA VAL A 707 8.75 -9.74 -22.32
C VAL A 707 9.99 -10.52 -21.89
N VAL A 708 10.80 -9.95 -20.99
CA VAL A 708 12.02 -10.57 -20.46
C VAL A 708 11.70 -11.89 -19.74
N LEU A 709 10.61 -11.94 -18.97
CA LEU A 709 10.13 -13.16 -18.34
C LEU A 709 9.81 -14.23 -19.37
N VAL A 710 9.05 -13.90 -20.42
CA VAL A 710 8.71 -14.85 -21.50
C VAL A 710 9.96 -15.33 -22.23
N GLU A 711 10.90 -14.43 -22.57
CA GLU A 711 12.19 -14.82 -23.17
C GLU A 711 12.98 -15.77 -22.27
N GLY A 712 13.03 -15.48 -20.97
CA GLY A 712 13.71 -16.30 -19.98
C GLY A 712 13.07 -17.68 -19.85
N LEU A 713 11.75 -17.77 -19.76
CA LEU A 713 11.05 -19.05 -19.68
C LEU A 713 11.26 -19.89 -20.96
N LEU A 714 11.22 -19.27 -22.14
CA LEU A 714 11.53 -19.96 -23.41
C LEU A 714 12.95 -20.50 -23.42
N ALA A 715 13.94 -19.72 -22.98
CA ALA A 715 15.34 -20.13 -22.90
C ALA A 715 15.56 -21.27 -21.88
N LEU A 716 14.88 -21.20 -20.73
CA LEU A 716 14.95 -22.24 -19.71
C LEU A 716 14.36 -23.57 -20.19
N ARG A 717 13.22 -23.55 -20.88
CA ARG A 717 12.63 -24.77 -21.49
C ARG A 717 13.52 -25.38 -22.57
N ALA A 718 14.16 -24.54 -23.39
CA ALA A 718 15.08 -25.02 -24.42
C ALA A 718 16.28 -25.79 -23.83
N ARG A 719 16.76 -25.38 -22.63
CA ARG A 719 17.81 -26.10 -21.89
C ARG A 719 17.30 -27.40 -21.25
N GLY A 720 16.07 -27.40 -20.74
CA GLY A 720 15.45 -28.54 -20.06
C GLY A 720 15.18 -29.74 -20.97
N GLY A 721 15.09 -29.54 -22.28
CA GLY A 721 14.94 -30.59 -23.28
C GLY A 721 16.21 -31.38 -23.63
N GLU A 722 17.36 -31.05 -23.04
CA GLU A 722 18.66 -31.72 -23.32
C GLU A 722 19.10 -32.74 -22.23
N HIS A 723 18.21 -33.14 -21.31
CA HIS A 723 18.51 -34.12 -20.24
C HIS A 723 17.86 -35.49 -20.42
#